data_AF-A0A328XYS5-F1
#
_entry.id   AF-A0A328XYS5-F1
#
_cell.length_a   1.000
_cell.length_b   1.000
_cell.length_c   1.000
_cell.angle_alpha   90.00
_cell.angle_beta   90.00
_cell.angle_gamma   90.00
#
_symmetry.space_group_name_H-M   'P 1'
#
loop_
_entity.id
_entity.type
_entity.pdbx_description
1 polymer ?
#
loop_
_entity_poly.entity_id
_entity_poly.type
_entity_poly.pdbx_seq_one_letter_code
_entity_poly.pdbx_strand_id
1 'polypeptide(L)'
;MINNLLRKVVGSKNDREVKRFGKVVAKINAMEAEFEALDDASLRAKTSEFRERLAAGESLDALLPEAFAVVREASKRVMGMRHFDVQMIGGLALNTGRIAEMKTGEGKTLVATLAVYLNALPAKGVHVVTVNDYLARRDAEWMRPLYERLDLTVGSIYSGQNSDEKRQSYACDITYGTNNEYGFDYLRDNMAFSLEDKVQRGLHYAIVDEVDSILIDEARTPLIISGPVEENTELYKVINRLSTDLVRGEQSEDDDVPPDGDFVLDEKQKQVDITEEGHHKVEALLRGEELLGEDESLYAAQNLNLLQHMHSALRARHLYQRDVDYIIDDGQVVIVDEHTGRSMPGRRWSEGLHQAVEAKEGVTVQRESQTLASTTFQNYFRLYEKLSGMTGTADTEAFEFRQIYSLDVMVIPTNRPLIRRDLNDLVYLTGEEKFEAIIKDVQAETEAGRPVLVGTASIETSEYLADLMRKAGMNFNVLNAKQHQSEAQIIAQAGRPGAVTIATNMAGRGTDIMLGGSWEAEVAELESPDEAKIAAIKAAWQERHDAVLAAGGLHVVGSERHESRRIDNQLRGRSGRQGDPGSTRFFLSLEDNLMRLFGSDRVQRLMQALGLERGEAIEHKMVSNAVERAQKKVEGRNFDIRKQLLEYDDVANDQRRVIYEQRNDILEAEEVSENVLGIRDEVLDEAISDFVPPQSLPEQWDLTGLEAHLKAEFNLDTPVTQWSAEDARLSEEQLRERLHEAHRKLYEEKVAAVGEPLMRRFEKQVMLQVLDTRWKEHLQSMDHLRRGIHLRGYAQKNPKQEYKREAFELFQGLLANIKADITRILSHVQVRRQEEVEELEQQRRETLAREQAGAASRHDEAAASAAEAPADQPATEGGDGRPVRREGPKVGRNEPCPCGSGKKYKQCHGTLN
;
A
#
# COMPACT_ATOMS: atom_id res chain seq x y z
N MET A 1 26.48 33.22 -9.75
CA MET A 1 27.94 33.02 -9.52
C MET A 1 28.33 33.09 -8.03
N ILE A 2 27.86 34.07 -7.24
CA ILE A 2 28.17 34.20 -5.80
C ILE A 2 27.76 32.95 -4.99
N ASN A 3 26.57 32.38 -5.23
CA ASN A 3 26.12 31.14 -4.59
C ASN A 3 27.01 29.91 -4.85
N ASN A 4 27.67 29.82 -6.02
CA ASN A 4 28.56 28.70 -6.34
C ASN A 4 29.92 28.85 -5.65
N LEU A 5 30.41 30.09 -5.47
CA LEU A 5 31.65 30.36 -4.74
C LEU A 5 31.45 30.14 -3.23
N LEU A 6 30.32 30.60 -2.67
CA LEU A 6 29.93 30.35 -1.28
C LEU A 6 29.71 28.86 -0.98
N ARG A 7 29.08 28.10 -1.90
CA ARG A 7 28.97 26.63 -1.79
C ARG A 7 30.34 25.94 -1.76
N LYS A 8 31.30 26.38 -2.56
CA LYS A 8 32.66 25.81 -2.58
C LYS A 8 33.48 26.12 -1.33
N VAL A 9 33.26 27.26 -0.67
CA VAL A 9 34.04 27.69 0.51
C VAL A 9 33.42 27.21 1.82
N VAL A 10 32.09 27.23 1.95
CA VAL A 10 31.38 26.89 3.19
C VAL A 10 30.85 25.44 3.19
N GLY A 11 30.79 24.80 2.02
CA GLY A 11 30.16 23.49 1.84
C GLY A 11 28.63 23.55 1.94
N SER A 12 27.96 22.57 1.32
CA SER A 12 26.52 22.37 1.46
C SER A 12 26.15 21.92 2.89
N LYS A 13 24.84 21.96 3.24
CA LYS A 13 24.35 21.35 4.50
C LYS A 13 24.76 19.88 4.56
N ASN A 14 24.65 19.16 3.44
CA ASN A 14 25.03 17.75 3.31
C ASN A 14 26.52 17.53 3.63
N ASP A 15 27.43 18.32 3.04
CA ASP A 15 28.89 18.16 3.25
C ASP A 15 29.28 18.33 4.72
N ARG A 16 28.62 19.25 5.43
CA ARG A 16 28.88 19.49 6.86
C ARG A 16 28.40 18.32 7.73
N GLU A 17 27.24 17.76 7.42
CA GLU A 17 26.70 16.59 8.14
C GLU A 17 27.54 15.34 7.88
N VAL A 18 27.93 15.07 6.63
CA VAL A 18 28.84 13.97 6.27
C VAL A 18 30.18 14.12 7.02
N LYS A 19 30.74 15.34 7.09
CA LYS A 19 31.98 15.61 7.86
C LYS A 19 31.79 15.42 9.37
N ARG A 20 30.61 15.71 9.92
CA ARG A 20 30.27 15.47 11.32
C ARG A 20 30.24 13.97 11.61
N PHE A 21 29.57 13.19 10.76
CA PHE A 21 29.54 11.72 10.88
C PHE A 21 30.91 11.09 10.68
N GLY A 22 31.75 11.63 9.80
CA GLY A 22 33.14 11.18 9.64
C GLY A 22 33.96 11.21 10.94
N LYS A 23 33.66 12.12 11.88
CA LYS A 23 34.30 12.12 13.21
C LYS A 23 33.88 10.92 14.07
N VAL A 24 32.63 10.48 13.94
CA VAL A 24 32.12 9.28 14.63
C VAL A 24 32.71 8.03 13.99
N VAL A 25 32.77 7.98 12.66
CA VAL A 25 33.43 6.88 11.93
C VAL A 25 34.89 6.72 12.35
N ALA A 26 35.62 7.83 12.54
CA ALA A 26 36.99 7.77 13.05
C ALA A 26 37.09 7.13 14.45
N LYS A 27 36.10 7.34 15.33
CA LYS A 27 36.03 6.67 16.64
C LYS A 27 35.76 5.17 16.49
N ILE A 28 34.81 4.80 15.63
CA ILE A 28 34.49 3.39 15.34
C ILE A 28 35.72 2.67 14.77
N ASN A 29 36.42 3.30 13.82
CA ASN A 29 37.64 2.75 13.23
C ASN A 29 38.77 2.57 14.28
N ALA A 30 38.86 3.46 15.28
CA ALA A 30 39.85 3.34 16.35
C ALA A 30 39.61 2.14 17.28
N MET A 31 38.36 1.65 17.36
CA MET A 31 37.98 0.49 18.16
C MET A 31 38.19 -0.84 17.42
N GLU A 32 38.50 -0.82 16.12
CA GLU A 32 38.55 -2.03 15.29
C GLU A 32 39.53 -3.09 15.83
N ALA A 33 40.73 -2.68 16.25
CA ALA A 33 41.74 -3.60 16.80
C ALA A 33 41.31 -4.23 18.15
N GLU A 34 40.50 -3.52 18.94
CA GLU A 34 39.97 -4.03 20.21
C GLU A 34 38.93 -5.13 19.95
N PHE A 35 37.98 -4.87 19.06
CA PHE A 35 36.92 -5.83 18.73
C PHE A 35 37.44 -7.03 17.93
N GLU A 36 38.43 -6.84 17.05
CA GLU A 36 39.09 -7.93 16.33
C GLU A 36 39.76 -8.93 17.29
N ALA A 37 40.26 -8.47 18.43
CA ALA A 37 40.89 -9.32 19.44
C ALA A 37 39.90 -10.14 20.30
N LEU A 38 38.60 -9.81 20.27
CA LEU A 38 37.59 -10.54 21.04
C LEU A 38 37.32 -11.93 20.43
N ASP A 39 37.02 -12.91 21.27
CA ASP A 39 36.47 -14.18 20.79
C ASP A 39 34.96 -14.05 20.50
N ASP A 40 34.37 -15.06 19.86
CA ASP A 40 32.97 -15.01 19.44
C ASP A 40 31.99 -14.99 20.62
N ALA A 41 32.36 -15.60 21.74
CA ALA A 41 31.56 -15.58 22.96
C ALA A 41 31.54 -14.17 23.58
N SER A 42 32.68 -13.49 23.62
CA SER A 42 32.78 -12.11 24.12
C SER A 42 32.08 -11.12 23.20
N LEU A 43 32.17 -11.32 21.87
CA LEU A 43 31.47 -10.47 20.91
C LEU A 43 29.95 -10.62 21.03
N ARG A 44 29.44 -11.85 21.22
CA ARG A 44 28.01 -12.09 21.49
C ARG A 44 27.57 -11.50 22.83
N ALA A 45 28.39 -11.60 23.87
CA ALA A 45 28.09 -11.06 25.21
C ALA A 45 27.93 -9.53 25.23
N LYS A 46 28.45 -8.81 24.23
CA LYS A 46 28.25 -7.36 24.10
C LYS A 46 26.79 -6.96 23.99
N THR A 47 25.93 -7.79 23.40
CA THR A 47 24.49 -7.51 23.33
C THR A 47 23.86 -7.44 24.71
N SER A 48 24.15 -8.41 25.58
CA SER A 48 23.68 -8.41 26.96
C SER A 48 24.25 -7.23 27.76
N GLU A 49 25.55 -6.96 27.60
CA GLU A 49 26.22 -5.79 28.23
C GLU A 49 25.55 -4.47 27.84
N PHE A 50 25.25 -4.26 26.55
CA PHE A 50 24.58 -3.06 26.08
C PHE A 50 23.14 -2.95 26.59
N ARG A 51 22.40 -4.06 26.66
CA ARG A 51 21.05 -4.10 27.24
C ARG A 51 21.07 -3.72 28.72
N GLU A 52 22.04 -4.21 29.48
CA GLU A 52 22.22 -3.85 30.90
C GLU A 52 22.58 -2.35 31.07
N ARG A 53 23.46 -1.81 30.23
CA ARG A 53 23.82 -0.39 30.21
C ARG A 53 22.64 0.51 29.86
N LEU A 54 21.80 0.11 28.91
CA LEU A 54 20.54 0.80 28.59
C LEU A 54 19.56 0.78 29.77
N ALA A 55 19.42 -0.37 30.44
CA ALA A 55 18.58 -0.49 31.63
C ALA A 55 19.11 0.37 32.79
N ALA A 56 20.43 0.60 32.86
CA ALA A 56 21.06 1.52 33.82
C ALA A 56 20.93 3.01 33.45
N GLY A 57 20.31 3.34 32.31
CA GLY A 57 20.00 4.72 31.90
C GLY A 57 21.00 5.35 30.92
N GLU A 58 21.95 4.60 30.38
CA GLU A 58 22.79 5.06 29.26
C GLU A 58 21.94 5.21 28.00
N SER A 59 22.25 6.18 27.13
CA SER A 59 21.47 6.42 25.90
C SER A 59 22.00 5.58 24.72
N LEU A 60 21.11 5.26 23.76
CA LEU A 60 21.49 4.59 22.51
C LEU A 60 22.61 5.34 21.75
N ASP A 61 22.58 6.68 21.77
CA ASP A 61 23.61 7.51 21.12
C ASP A 61 25.00 7.37 21.75
N ALA A 62 25.08 7.06 23.05
CA ALA A 62 26.35 6.82 23.74
C ALA A 62 26.94 5.46 23.34
N LEU A 63 26.10 4.43 23.21
CA LEU A 63 26.48 3.07 22.81
C LEU A 63 26.84 2.96 21.33
N LEU A 64 26.36 3.89 20.51
CA LEU A 64 26.43 3.83 19.05
C LEU A 64 27.81 3.48 18.47
N PRO A 65 28.94 4.10 18.91
CA PRO A 65 30.24 3.77 18.33
C PRO A 65 30.67 2.31 18.61
N GLU A 66 30.43 1.84 19.83
CA GLU A 66 30.76 0.47 20.25
C GLU A 66 29.85 -0.55 19.54
N ALA A 67 28.54 -0.28 19.50
CA ALA A 67 27.57 -1.12 18.81
C ALA A 67 27.88 -1.26 17.30
N PHE A 68 28.25 -0.17 16.63
CA PHE A 68 28.62 -0.22 15.21
C PHE A 68 29.94 -0.98 14.99
N ALA A 69 30.90 -0.88 15.91
CA ALA A 69 32.13 -1.66 15.85
C ALA A 69 31.85 -3.17 16.02
N VAL A 70 30.98 -3.56 16.95
CA VAL A 70 30.53 -4.94 17.14
C VAL A 70 29.90 -5.50 15.87
N VAL A 71 28.96 -4.78 15.25
CA VAL A 71 28.30 -5.22 14.02
C VAL A 71 29.27 -5.36 12.86
N ARG A 72 30.21 -4.41 12.71
CA ARG A 72 31.26 -4.50 11.68
C ARG A 72 32.09 -5.76 11.85
N GLU A 73 32.56 -6.02 13.07
CA GLU A 73 33.41 -7.18 13.34
C GLU A 73 32.64 -8.49 13.13
N ALA A 74 31.38 -8.55 13.57
CA ALA A 74 30.50 -9.69 13.31
C ALA A 74 30.31 -9.93 11.79
N SER A 75 30.07 -8.86 11.02
CA SER A 75 29.97 -8.94 9.55
C SER A 75 31.26 -9.44 8.89
N LYS A 76 32.42 -8.97 9.37
CA LYS A 76 33.72 -9.43 8.86
C LYS A 76 33.92 -10.93 9.11
N ARG A 77 33.50 -11.44 10.28
CA ARG A 77 33.62 -12.87 10.62
C ARG A 77 32.62 -13.77 9.91
N VAL A 78 31.36 -13.34 9.84
CA VAL A 78 30.26 -14.17 9.33
C VAL A 78 30.16 -14.08 7.81
N MET A 79 30.26 -12.87 7.27
CA MET A 79 30.01 -12.60 5.85
C MET A 79 31.29 -12.36 5.06
N GLY A 80 32.45 -12.21 5.72
CA GLY A 80 33.69 -11.79 5.07
C GLY A 80 33.66 -10.34 4.57
N MET A 81 32.67 -9.54 5.00
CA MET A 81 32.44 -8.19 4.52
C MET A 81 32.69 -7.18 5.64
N ARG A 82 33.72 -6.35 5.49
CA ARG A 82 33.97 -5.22 6.38
C ARG A 82 33.22 -4.00 5.88
N HIS A 83 32.37 -3.40 6.73
CA HIS A 83 31.69 -2.15 6.37
C HIS A 83 32.68 -1.03 6.04
N PHE A 84 32.52 -0.42 4.86
CA PHE A 84 33.26 0.76 4.44
C PHE A 84 32.90 1.99 5.28
N ASP A 85 33.76 3.00 5.25
CA ASP A 85 33.52 4.25 5.99
C ASP A 85 32.26 4.96 5.48
N VAL A 86 31.99 4.93 4.17
CA VAL A 86 30.74 5.48 3.60
C VAL A 86 29.50 4.70 4.06
N GLN A 87 29.62 3.38 4.24
CA GLN A 87 28.54 2.54 4.77
C GLN A 87 28.25 2.86 6.24
N MET A 88 29.29 3.16 7.02
CA MET A 88 29.11 3.66 8.39
C MET A 88 28.39 5.00 8.45
N ILE A 89 28.70 5.93 7.55
CA ILE A 89 27.96 7.20 7.43
C ILE A 89 26.50 6.94 7.06
N GLY A 90 26.23 5.99 6.15
CA GLY A 90 24.88 5.54 5.82
C GLY A 90 24.12 5.00 7.05
N GLY A 91 24.75 4.11 7.83
CA GLY A 91 24.14 3.57 9.06
C GLY A 91 23.86 4.65 10.11
N LEU A 92 24.74 5.66 10.22
CA LEU A 92 24.53 6.82 11.09
C LEU A 92 23.34 7.65 10.63
N ALA A 93 23.19 7.88 9.31
CA ALA A 93 22.06 8.59 8.75
C ALA A 93 20.74 7.87 9.07
N LEU A 94 20.68 6.55 8.83
CA LEU A 94 19.52 5.72 9.18
C LEU A 94 19.16 5.83 10.67
N ASN A 95 20.15 5.66 11.56
CA ASN A 95 19.91 5.73 13.00
C ASN A 95 19.33 7.08 13.45
N THR A 96 19.73 8.18 12.80
CA THR A 96 19.23 9.53 13.11
C THR A 96 17.86 9.86 12.52
N GLY A 97 17.15 8.88 11.94
CA GLY A 97 15.82 9.10 11.36
C GLY A 97 15.86 9.87 10.03
N ARG A 98 16.85 9.57 9.18
CA ARG A 98 17.05 10.23 7.88
C ARG A 98 17.01 9.24 6.74
N ILE A 99 16.88 9.76 5.52
CA ILE A 99 17.03 8.96 4.31
C ILE A 99 18.51 8.96 3.89
N ALA A 100 19.11 7.77 3.83
CA ALA A 100 20.45 7.57 3.30
C ALA A 100 20.37 7.34 1.78
N GLU A 101 20.73 8.35 0.98
CA GLU A 101 20.89 8.15 -0.47
C GLU A 101 22.26 7.53 -0.75
N MET A 102 22.26 6.26 -1.12
CA MET A 102 23.43 5.46 -1.46
C MET A 102 23.23 4.81 -2.82
N LYS A 103 24.16 5.07 -3.75
CA LYS A 103 24.07 4.53 -5.12
C LYS A 103 24.00 2.99 -5.11
N THR A 104 23.38 2.43 -6.14
CA THR A 104 23.20 0.98 -6.26
C THR A 104 24.57 0.28 -6.28
N GLY A 105 24.70 -0.82 -5.54
CA GLY A 105 25.98 -1.52 -5.36
C GLY A 105 26.87 -1.00 -4.21
N GLU A 106 26.42 0.00 -3.44
CA GLU A 106 27.13 0.44 -2.22
C GLU A 106 26.81 -0.43 -0.98
N GLY A 107 26.01 -1.49 -1.13
CA GLY A 107 25.71 -2.45 -0.06
C GLY A 107 24.62 -1.99 0.93
N LYS A 108 23.51 -1.44 0.43
CA LYS A 108 22.39 -0.91 1.27
C LYS A 108 21.88 -1.90 2.32
N THR A 109 21.65 -3.16 1.94
CA THR A 109 21.19 -4.21 2.87
C THR A 109 22.15 -4.39 4.05
N LEU A 110 23.47 -4.41 3.79
CA LEU A 110 24.49 -4.52 4.83
C LEU A 110 24.58 -3.24 5.69
N VAL A 111 24.36 -2.05 5.10
CA VAL A 111 24.33 -0.77 5.82
C VAL A 111 23.23 -0.73 6.88
N ALA A 112 22.04 -1.26 6.55
CA ALA A 112 20.90 -1.28 7.46
C ALA A 112 21.21 -2.01 8.77
N THR A 113 22.02 -3.08 8.73
CA THR A 113 22.36 -3.90 9.91
C THR A 113 22.90 -3.09 11.09
N LEU A 114 23.64 -2.00 10.81
CA LEU A 114 24.21 -1.12 11.83
C LEU A 114 23.10 -0.43 12.65
N ALA A 115 22.14 0.18 11.96
CA ALA A 115 21.04 0.89 12.59
C ALA A 115 20.00 -0.09 13.17
N VAL A 116 19.77 -1.22 12.51
CA VAL A 116 18.87 -2.28 13.00
C VAL A 116 19.36 -2.83 14.32
N TYR A 117 20.63 -3.26 14.41
CA TYR A 117 21.19 -3.83 15.63
C TYR A 117 21.08 -2.87 16.82
N LEU A 118 21.52 -1.61 16.65
CA LEU A 118 21.47 -0.61 17.72
C LEU A 118 20.05 -0.38 18.24
N ASN A 119 19.06 -0.30 17.35
CA ASN A 119 17.66 -0.03 17.72
C ASN A 119 16.87 -1.29 18.11
N ALA A 120 17.44 -2.47 17.93
CA ALA A 120 16.90 -3.72 18.45
C ALA A 120 17.28 -3.96 19.92
N LEU A 121 18.32 -3.29 20.44
CA LEU A 121 18.77 -3.46 21.84
C LEU A 121 17.67 -3.21 22.87
N PRO A 122 16.78 -2.20 22.75
CA PRO A 122 15.66 -2.00 23.67
C PRO A 122 14.58 -3.10 23.67
N ALA A 123 14.68 -4.11 22.79
CA ALA A 123 13.73 -5.21 22.62
C ALA A 123 12.28 -4.79 22.27
N LYS A 124 12.10 -3.56 21.76
CA LYS A 124 10.79 -3.04 21.29
C LYS A 124 10.44 -3.45 19.86
N GLY A 125 11.42 -3.91 19.09
CA GLY A 125 11.26 -4.35 17.71
C GLY A 125 11.70 -3.33 16.66
N VAL A 126 12.25 -3.84 15.56
CA VAL A 126 12.62 -3.07 14.37
C VAL A 126 11.99 -3.68 13.14
N HIS A 127 11.24 -2.88 12.39
CA HIS A 127 10.63 -3.30 11.13
C HIS A 127 11.53 -2.87 9.96
N VAL A 128 12.00 -3.85 9.18
CA VAL A 128 12.70 -3.60 7.91
C VAL A 128 11.72 -3.84 6.78
N VAL A 129 11.40 -2.78 6.05
CA VAL A 129 10.40 -2.79 4.99
C VAL A 129 11.10 -2.92 3.65
N THR A 130 10.63 -3.86 2.83
CA THR A 130 11.11 -4.09 1.47
C THR A 130 9.95 -4.01 0.47
N VAL A 131 10.27 -4.02 -0.82
CA VAL A 131 9.29 -3.83 -1.91
C VAL A 131 8.44 -5.09 -2.16
N ASN A 132 8.94 -6.28 -1.85
CA ASN A 132 8.22 -7.54 -2.07
C ASN A 132 8.65 -8.64 -1.11
N ASP A 133 7.81 -9.67 -0.97
CA ASP A 133 8.00 -10.79 -0.03
C ASP A 133 9.29 -11.58 -0.30
N TYR A 134 9.70 -11.69 -1.57
CA TYR A 134 10.94 -12.36 -1.93
C TYR A 134 12.16 -11.66 -1.33
N LEU A 135 12.25 -10.33 -1.48
CA LEU A 135 13.33 -9.52 -0.90
C LEU A 135 13.28 -9.54 0.63
N ALA A 136 12.09 -9.44 1.23
CA ALA A 136 11.92 -9.54 2.68
C ALA A 136 12.51 -10.85 3.23
N ARG A 137 12.11 -11.99 2.66
CA ARG A 137 12.60 -13.32 3.07
C ARG A 137 14.09 -13.50 2.78
N ARG A 138 14.54 -13.13 1.58
CA ARG A 138 15.94 -13.24 1.19
C ARG A 138 16.84 -12.45 2.13
N ASP A 139 16.50 -11.20 2.42
CA ASP A 139 17.33 -10.32 3.23
C ASP A 139 17.27 -10.71 4.71
N ALA A 140 16.12 -11.19 5.20
CA ALA A 140 16.01 -11.79 6.52
C ALA A 140 16.96 -12.99 6.68
N GLU A 141 16.91 -13.96 5.76
CA GLU A 141 17.75 -15.16 5.82
C GLU A 141 19.23 -14.86 5.54
N TRP A 142 19.53 -13.89 4.68
CA TRP A 142 20.90 -13.50 4.39
C TRP A 142 21.57 -12.80 5.58
N MET A 143 20.82 -11.97 6.33
CA MET A 143 21.33 -11.25 7.50
C MET A 143 21.16 -12.03 8.81
N ARG A 144 20.32 -13.07 8.85
CA ARG A 144 20.05 -13.90 10.04
C ARG A 144 21.34 -14.40 10.72
N PRO A 145 22.34 -14.97 10.01
CA PRO A 145 23.57 -15.45 10.65
C PRO A 145 24.33 -14.34 11.40
N LEU A 146 24.28 -13.09 10.91
CA LEU A 146 24.91 -11.95 11.56
C LEU A 146 24.17 -11.57 12.85
N TYR A 147 22.84 -11.47 12.79
CA TYR A 147 22.02 -11.07 13.94
C TYR A 147 21.99 -12.14 15.03
N GLU A 148 21.81 -13.41 14.67
CA GLU A 148 21.77 -14.53 15.64
C GLU A 148 23.13 -14.75 16.31
N ARG A 149 24.24 -14.48 15.61
CA ARG A 149 25.59 -14.48 16.23
C ARG A 149 25.74 -13.41 17.30
N LEU A 150 25.00 -12.32 17.17
CA LEU A 150 24.91 -11.22 18.13
C LEU A 150 23.70 -11.35 19.08
N ASP A 151 23.12 -12.54 19.24
CA ASP A 151 22.03 -12.82 20.18
C ASP A 151 20.73 -12.04 19.91
N LEU A 152 20.45 -11.71 18.64
CA LEU A 152 19.18 -11.14 18.19
C LEU A 152 18.38 -12.16 17.39
N THR A 153 17.06 -12.10 17.54
CA THR A 153 16.09 -12.91 16.80
C THR A 153 15.59 -12.19 15.54
N VAL A 154 15.35 -12.96 14.46
CA VAL A 154 14.90 -12.43 13.16
C VAL A 154 13.63 -13.16 12.69
N GLY A 155 12.57 -12.41 12.45
CA GLY A 155 11.32 -12.86 11.84
C GLY A 155 11.12 -12.29 10.44
N SER A 156 10.29 -12.96 9.63
CA SER A 156 9.83 -12.45 8.34
C SER A 156 8.33 -12.64 8.20
N ILE A 157 7.64 -11.64 7.66
CA ILE A 157 6.21 -11.69 7.34
C ILE A 157 5.98 -11.66 5.83
N TYR A 158 4.92 -12.33 5.38
CA TYR A 158 4.56 -12.46 3.96
C TYR A 158 3.07 -12.79 3.80
N SER A 159 2.55 -12.65 2.58
CA SER A 159 1.13 -12.89 2.29
C SER A 159 0.73 -14.37 2.48
N GLY A 160 -0.46 -14.62 3.02
CA GLY A 160 -0.98 -15.97 3.28
C GLY A 160 -0.40 -16.66 4.52
N GLN A 161 0.43 -15.97 5.31
CA GLN A 161 0.91 -16.48 6.60
C GLN A 161 -0.22 -16.46 7.65
N ASN A 162 -0.32 -17.50 8.48
CA ASN A 162 -1.32 -17.54 9.54
C ASN A 162 -0.99 -16.56 10.69
N SER A 163 -2.01 -16.19 11.48
CA SER A 163 -1.87 -15.17 12.54
C SER A 163 -0.88 -15.55 13.64
N ASP A 164 -0.78 -16.84 13.99
CA ASP A 164 0.14 -17.29 15.04
C ASP A 164 1.60 -17.20 14.62
N GLU A 165 1.91 -17.59 13.38
CA GLU A 165 3.23 -17.42 12.78
C GLU A 165 3.59 -15.93 12.64
N LYS A 166 2.64 -15.08 12.24
CA LYS A 166 2.85 -13.63 12.19
C LYS A 166 3.18 -13.07 13.56
N ARG A 167 2.43 -13.44 14.60
CA ARG A 167 2.68 -13.00 15.97
C ARG A 167 4.08 -13.39 16.45
N GLN A 168 4.55 -14.59 16.11
CA GLN A 168 5.92 -15.02 16.39
C GLN A 168 6.96 -14.19 15.62
N SER A 169 6.71 -13.89 14.35
CA SER A 169 7.59 -13.02 13.55
C SER A 169 7.67 -11.59 14.09
N TYR A 170 6.56 -11.01 14.54
CA TYR A 170 6.54 -9.66 15.14
C TYR A 170 7.17 -9.63 16.54
N ALA A 171 7.14 -10.74 17.28
CA ALA A 171 7.78 -10.86 18.59
C ALA A 171 9.32 -10.87 18.50
N CYS A 172 9.90 -11.24 17.36
CA CYS A 172 11.34 -11.21 17.12
C CYS A 172 11.90 -9.78 17.18
N ASP A 173 13.11 -9.59 17.71
CA ASP A 173 13.82 -8.30 17.79
C ASP A 173 13.80 -7.52 16.45
N ILE A 174 13.87 -8.25 15.34
CA ILE A 174 13.87 -7.72 13.98
C ILE A 174 12.82 -8.44 13.16
N THR A 175 11.97 -7.69 12.46
CA THR A 175 10.97 -8.24 11.54
C THR A 175 11.21 -7.67 10.14
N TYR A 176 11.32 -8.54 9.13
CA TYR A 176 11.36 -8.15 7.72
C TYR A 176 9.98 -8.36 7.09
N GLY A 177 9.54 -7.44 6.24
CA GLY A 177 8.24 -7.53 5.59
C GLY A 177 8.07 -6.53 4.47
N THR A 178 6.88 -6.50 3.87
CA THR A 178 6.49 -5.49 2.90
C THR A 178 5.60 -4.43 3.54
N ASN A 179 5.57 -3.24 2.94
CA ASN A 179 4.67 -2.17 3.33
C ASN A 179 3.20 -2.63 3.37
N ASN A 180 2.77 -3.43 2.39
CA ASN A 180 1.42 -4.00 2.34
C ASN A 180 1.14 -4.89 3.55
N GLU A 181 2.00 -5.88 3.84
CA GLU A 181 1.79 -6.78 4.98
C GLU A 181 1.73 -6.03 6.31
N TYR A 182 2.68 -5.11 6.54
CA TYR A 182 2.69 -4.27 7.72
C TYR A 182 1.43 -3.41 7.85
N GLY A 183 0.99 -2.76 6.77
CA GLY A 183 -0.17 -1.88 6.79
C GLY A 183 -1.49 -2.64 6.94
N PHE A 184 -1.63 -3.80 6.30
CA PHE A 184 -2.83 -4.64 6.45
C PHE A 184 -2.89 -5.33 7.81
N ASP A 185 -1.76 -5.75 8.37
CA ASP A 185 -1.71 -6.27 9.75
C ASP A 185 -2.13 -5.18 10.75
N TYR A 186 -1.67 -3.94 10.57
CA TYR A 186 -2.16 -2.80 11.36
C TYR A 186 -3.67 -2.61 11.23
N LEU A 187 -4.24 -2.64 10.02
CA LEU A 187 -5.68 -2.52 9.84
C LEU A 187 -6.44 -3.70 10.47
N ARG A 188 -5.93 -4.93 10.35
CA ARG A 188 -6.52 -6.14 10.96
C ARG A 188 -6.48 -6.10 12.48
N ASP A 189 -5.38 -5.65 13.07
CA ASP A 189 -5.25 -5.52 14.53
C ASP A 189 -6.26 -4.51 15.10
N ASN A 190 -6.59 -3.45 14.35
CA ASN A 190 -7.63 -2.49 14.73
C ASN A 190 -9.06 -3.00 14.48
N MET A 191 -9.21 -4.19 13.91
CA MET A 191 -10.49 -4.93 13.80
C MET A 191 -10.51 -6.21 14.66
N ALA A 192 -9.46 -6.49 15.43
CA ALA A 192 -9.33 -7.68 16.27
C ALA A 192 -10.35 -7.68 17.43
N PHE A 193 -10.88 -8.87 17.79
CA PHE A 193 -11.90 -9.00 18.86
C PHE A 193 -11.30 -9.05 20.26
N SER A 194 -10.09 -9.59 20.36
CA SER A 194 -9.35 -9.72 21.60
C SER A 194 -7.93 -9.22 21.41
N LEU A 195 -7.23 -8.93 22.51
CA LEU A 195 -5.80 -8.61 22.45
C LEU A 195 -4.97 -9.77 21.90
N GLU A 196 -5.40 -11.01 22.16
CA GLU A 196 -4.73 -12.21 21.67
C GLU A 196 -4.79 -12.31 20.15
N ASP A 197 -5.86 -11.82 19.52
CA ASP A 197 -6.02 -11.86 18.06
C ASP A 197 -5.10 -10.86 17.33
N LYS A 198 -4.50 -9.90 18.04
CA LYS A 198 -3.53 -8.97 17.45
C LYS A 198 -2.22 -9.68 17.12
N VAL A 199 -1.61 -9.29 16.01
CA VAL A 199 -0.33 -9.86 15.54
C VAL A 199 0.83 -8.89 15.71
N GLN A 200 0.62 -7.58 15.56
CA GLN A 200 1.67 -6.58 15.74
C GLN A 200 1.89 -6.25 17.21
N ARG A 201 3.04 -5.62 17.45
CA ARG A 201 3.37 -4.92 18.69
C ARG A 201 3.57 -3.43 18.40
N GLY A 202 4.01 -2.66 19.40
CA GLY A 202 4.25 -1.22 19.25
C GLY A 202 5.15 -0.85 18.06
N LEU A 203 4.82 0.24 17.38
CA LEU A 203 5.52 0.73 16.18
C LEU A 203 6.75 1.58 16.58
N HIS A 204 7.85 0.91 16.92
CA HIS A 204 9.05 1.58 17.44
C HIS A 204 9.95 2.19 16.34
N TYR A 205 10.53 1.37 15.46
CA TYR A 205 11.43 1.85 14.42
C TYR A 205 11.21 1.14 13.09
N ALA A 206 11.01 1.92 12.02
CA ALA A 206 10.98 1.42 10.65
C ALA A 206 12.18 1.90 9.83
N ILE A 207 12.80 0.97 9.11
CA ILE A 207 13.74 1.25 8.03
C ILE A 207 13.10 0.81 6.72
N VAL A 208 12.81 1.79 5.85
CA VAL A 208 12.23 1.54 4.55
C VAL A 208 13.34 1.41 3.51
N ASP A 209 13.60 0.20 3.04
CA ASP A 209 14.42 -0.01 1.85
C ASP A 209 13.66 0.47 0.61
N GLU A 210 14.39 1.03 -0.34
CA GLU A 210 13.81 1.60 -1.56
C GLU A 210 12.69 2.61 -1.26
N VAL A 211 12.97 3.49 -0.29
CA VAL A 211 12.02 4.44 0.31
C VAL A 211 11.28 5.32 -0.69
N ASP A 212 11.91 5.62 -1.82
CA ASP A 212 11.32 6.40 -2.90
C ASP A 212 10.23 5.63 -3.65
N SER A 213 10.33 4.32 -3.79
CA SER A 213 9.21 3.57 -4.35
C SER A 213 8.08 3.38 -3.36
N ILE A 214 8.39 3.06 -2.11
CA ILE A 214 7.35 2.75 -1.13
C ILE A 214 6.61 4.02 -0.70
N LEU A 215 7.32 5.08 -0.34
CA LEU A 215 6.72 6.29 0.24
C LEU A 215 6.30 7.35 -0.79
N ILE A 216 6.64 7.16 -2.08
CA ILE A 216 6.25 8.07 -3.18
C ILE A 216 5.46 7.33 -4.25
N ASP A 217 6.02 6.28 -4.87
CA ASP A 217 5.35 5.60 -6.00
C ASP A 217 4.12 4.79 -5.57
N GLU A 218 4.24 4.01 -4.50
CA GLU A 218 3.15 3.16 -3.98
C GLU A 218 2.19 3.94 -3.08
N ALA A 219 2.64 5.06 -2.51
CA ALA A 219 1.85 5.97 -1.70
C ALA A 219 0.76 6.74 -2.49
N ARG A 220 0.50 6.35 -3.74
CA ARG A 220 -0.61 6.85 -4.57
C ARG A 220 -1.94 6.19 -4.26
N THR A 221 -1.93 4.96 -3.75
CA THR A 221 -3.14 4.19 -3.43
C THR A 221 -3.19 3.91 -1.94
N PRO A 222 -4.33 4.18 -1.27
CA PRO A 222 -4.49 3.85 0.14
C PRO A 222 -4.66 2.33 0.32
N LEU A 223 -4.36 1.86 1.52
CA LEU A 223 -4.71 0.53 1.97
C LEU A 223 -6.18 0.52 2.40
N ILE A 224 -6.95 -0.40 1.88
CA ILE A 224 -8.39 -0.51 2.15
C ILE A 224 -8.73 -1.99 2.36
N ILE A 225 -9.41 -2.29 3.46
CA ILE A 225 -10.08 -3.56 3.68
C ILE A 225 -11.56 -3.34 3.42
N SER A 226 -12.12 -4.07 2.47
CA SER A 226 -13.54 -3.98 2.13
C SER A 226 -14.29 -5.25 2.48
N GLY A 227 -15.53 -5.10 2.93
CA GLY A 227 -16.47 -6.19 3.23
C GLY A 227 -17.71 -6.13 2.34
N PRO A 228 -18.43 -7.25 2.15
CA PRO A 228 -19.67 -7.26 1.38
C PRO A 228 -20.78 -6.47 2.09
N VAL A 229 -21.56 -5.71 1.34
CA VAL A 229 -22.79 -5.05 1.83
C VAL A 229 -24.01 -5.85 1.39
N GLU A 230 -25.06 -5.90 2.22
CA GLU A 230 -26.38 -6.34 1.77
C GLU A 230 -27.10 -5.21 1.03
N GLU A 231 -26.81 -5.08 -0.27
CA GLU A 231 -27.46 -4.12 -1.16
C GLU A 231 -28.29 -4.77 -2.27
N ASN A 232 -29.26 -4.01 -2.77
CA ASN A 232 -30.15 -4.43 -3.84
C ASN A 232 -29.46 -4.29 -5.21
N THR A 233 -28.83 -5.37 -5.66
CA THR A 233 -28.14 -5.46 -6.97
C THR A 233 -29.05 -5.19 -8.17
N GLU A 234 -30.38 -5.23 -8.01
CA GLU A 234 -31.31 -4.91 -9.10
C GLU A 234 -31.32 -3.43 -9.47
N LEU A 235 -30.98 -2.53 -8.54
CA LEU A 235 -30.94 -1.08 -8.80
C LEU A 235 -29.97 -0.75 -9.94
N TYR A 236 -28.82 -1.41 -10.00
CA TYR A 236 -27.82 -1.24 -11.07
C TYR A 236 -28.38 -1.56 -12.46
N LYS A 237 -29.24 -2.58 -12.57
CA LYS A 237 -29.87 -2.94 -13.83
C LYS A 237 -30.88 -1.90 -14.28
N VAL A 238 -31.67 -1.38 -13.32
CA VAL A 238 -32.64 -0.30 -13.57
C VAL A 238 -31.91 0.96 -14.03
N ILE A 239 -30.87 1.40 -13.31
CA ILE A 239 -30.11 2.61 -13.66
C ILE A 239 -29.38 2.46 -15.01
N ASN A 240 -28.75 1.31 -15.28
CA ASN A 240 -28.12 1.06 -16.58
C ASN A 240 -29.13 1.14 -17.74
N ARG A 241 -30.36 0.65 -17.54
CA ARG A 241 -31.45 0.82 -18.49
C ARG A 241 -31.80 2.30 -18.65
N LEU A 242 -32.06 3.04 -17.58
CA LEU A 242 -32.40 4.47 -17.66
C LEU A 242 -31.30 5.30 -18.34
N SER A 243 -30.03 4.95 -18.14
CA SER A 243 -28.91 5.67 -18.76
C SER A 243 -28.89 5.59 -20.30
N THR A 244 -29.66 4.70 -20.95
CA THR A 244 -29.76 4.67 -22.43
C THR A 244 -30.52 5.87 -22.98
N ASP A 245 -31.35 6.49 -22.16
CA ASP A 245 -32.30 7.51 -22.62
C ASP A 245 -31.67 8.91 -22.59
N LEU A 246 -30.45 9.03 -22.06
CA LEU A 246 -29.67 10.26 -22.02
C LEU A 246 -28.84 10.42 -23.31
N VAL A 247 -28.77 11.65 -23.81
CA VAL A 247 -28.11 12.03 -25.06
C VAL A 247 -26.82 12.77 -24.74
N ARG A 248 -25.71 12.28 -25.29
CA ARG A 248 -24.40 12.95 -25.23
C ARG A 248 -24.43 14.25 -26.04
N GLY A 249 -23.89 15.33 -25.50
CA GLY A 249 -23.57 16.53 -26.26
C GLY A 249 -22.07 16.82 -26.40
N GLU A 250 -21.77 17.98 -26.96
CA GLU A 250 -20.43 18.48 -27.26
C GLU A 250 -20.13 19.75 -26.44
N GLN A 251 -18.89 19.85 -25.97
CA GLN A 251 -18.43 21.04 -25.27
C GLN A 251 -17.87 22.05 -26.28
N SER A 252 -18.38 23.28 -26.27
CA SER A 252 -17.87 24.37 -27.10
C SER A 252 -16.48 24.81 -26.65
N GLU A 253 -15.66 25.32 -27.58
CA GLU A 253 -14.35 25.93 -27.27
C GLU A 253 -14.46 27.26 -26.49
N ASP A 254 -15.67 27.79 -26.34
CA ASP A 254 -15.99 29.01 -25.59
C ASP A 254 -16.68 28.62 -24.27
N ASP A 255 -16.06 28.93 -23.12
CA ASP A 255 -16.54 28.55 -21.77
C ASP A 255 -17.88 29.21 -21.38
N ASP A 256 -18.30 30.27 -22.10
CA ASP A 256 -19.54 31.01 -21.84
C ASP A 256 -20.78 30.42 -22.54
N VAL A 257 -20.61 29.38 -23.37
CA VAL A 257 -21.73 28.70 -24.04
C VAL A 257 -22.05 27.40 -23.29
N PRO A 258 -23.29 27.22 -22.80
CA PRO A 258 -23.67 25.97 -22.14
C PRO A 258 -23.52 24.80 -23.10
N PRO A 259 -22.99 23.66 -22.64
CA PRO A 259 -22.93 22.45 -23.45
C PRO A 259 -24.34 22.01 -23.87
N ASP A 260 -24.46 21.51 -25.09
CA ASP A 260 -25.70 20.90 -25.57
C ASP A 260 -25.86 19.47 -25.00
N GLY A 261 -27.08 18.92 -25.07
CA GLY A 261 -27.37 17.56 -24.61
C GLY A 261 -27.51 17.35 -23.09
N ASP A 262 -27.67 16.10 -22.69
CA ASP A 262 -27.92 15.70 -21.29
C ASP A 262 -26.60 15.54 -20.49
N PHE A 263 -25.49 15.22 -21.15
CA PHE A 263 -24.17 15.09 -20.50
C PHE A 263 -23.01 15.28 -21.48
N VAL A 264 -21.83 15.59 -20.92
CA VAL A 264 -20.56 15.81 -21.63
C VAL A 264 -19.47 14.88 -21.07
N LEU A 265 -18.47 14.56 -21.88
CA LEU A 265 -17.33 13.72 -21.49
C LEU A 265 -16.03 14.54 -21.42
N ASP A 266 -15.32 14.45 -20.29
CA ASP A 266 -13.90 14.82 -20.23
C ASP A 266 -13.06 13.54 -20.34
N GLU A 267 -12.61 13.23 -21.56
CA GLU A 267 -11.77 12.06 -21.83
C GLU A 267 -10.38 12.16 -21.19
N LYS A 268 -9.85 13.38 -20.94
CA LYS A 268 -8.54 13.56 -20.29
C LYS A 268 -8.58 13.22 -18.82
N GLN A 269 -9.72 13.48 -18.17
CA GLN A 269 -9.94 13.17 -16.75
C GLN A 269 -10.73 11.88 -16.53
N LYS A 270 -11.20 11.23 -17.61
CA LYS A 270 -12.14 10.10 -17.57
C LYS A 270 -13.36 10.41 -16.68
N GLN A 271 -13.97 11.58 -16.89
CA GLN A 271 -15.15 12.06 -16.16
C GLN A 271 -16.35 12.31 -17.07
N VAL A 272 -17.54 12.26 -16.47
CA VAL A 272 -18.82 12.58 -17.12
C VAL A 272 -19.48 13.68 -16.32
N ASP A 273 -19.78 14.79 -16.98
CA ASP A 273 -20.50 15.91 -16.40
C ASP A 273 -21.93 15.94 -16.94
N ILE A 274 -22.92 15.83 -16.05
CA ILE A 274 -24.34 15.89 -16.42
C ILE A 274 -24.74 17.36 -16.49
N THR A 275 -25.38 17.77 -17.59
CA THR A 275 -25.83 19.17 -17.77
C THR A 275 -27.05 19.45 -16.89
N GLU A 276 -27.44 20.72 -16.71
CA GLU A 276 -28.68 21.07 -15.98
C GLU A 276 -29.93 20.44 -16.64
N GLU A 277 -29.97 20.40 -17.98
CA GLU A 277 -31.05 19.75 -18.71
C GLU A 277 -31.05 18.22 -18.48
N GLY A 278 -29.86 17.61 -18.48
CA GLY A 278 -29.69 16.21 -18.14
C GLY A 278 -30.12 15.87 -16.71
N HIS A 279 -29.85 16.74 -15.74
CA HIS A 279 -30.30 16.55 -14.35
C HIS A 279 -31.82 16.50 -14.25
N HIS A 280 -32.52 17.44 -14.88
CA HIS A 280 -33.98 17.43 -14.90
C HIS A 280 -34.53 16.15 -15.55
N LYS A 281 -33.89 15.68 -16.61
CA LYS A 281 -34.27 14.43 -17.28
C LYS A 281 -34.01 13.20 -16.42
N VAL A 282 -32.87 13.14 -15.72
CA VAL A 282 -32.55 12.07 -14.76
C VAL A 282 -33.59 12.04 -13.63
N GLU A 283 -33.94 13.18 -13.03
CA GLU A 283 -34.97 13.24 -12.00
C GLU A 283 -36.32 12.74 -12.52
N ALA A 284 -36.72 13.13 -13.74
CA ALA A 284 -37.97 12.67 -14.35
C ALA A 284 -37.97 11.14 -14.59
N LEU A 285 -36.85 10.58 -15.06
CA LEU A 285 -36.67 9.15 -15.26
C LEU A 285 -36.72 8.37 -13.94
N LEU A 286 -36.08 8.88 -12.89
CA LEU A 286 -36.07 8.25 -11.56
C LEU A 286 -37.43 8.32 -10.85
N ARG A 287 -38.17 9.43 -10.99
CA ARG A 287 -39.56 9.54 -10.50
C ARG A 287 -40.47 8.54 -11.20
N GLY A 288 -40.28 8.32 -12.50
CA GLY A 288 -41.05 7.35 -13.28
C GLY A 288 -40.90 5.89 -12.82
N GLU A 289 -39.80 5.57 -12.13
CA GLU A 289 -39.51 4.25 -11.55
C GLU A 289 -39.74 4.18 -10.04
N GLU A 290 -40.39 5.19 -9.44
CA GLU A 290 -40.66 5.30 -8.00
C GLU A 290 -39.39 5.29 -7.12
N LEU A 291 -38.22 5.62 -7.70
CA LEU A 291 -36.94 5.70 -6.97
C LEU A 291 -36.70 7.05 -6.31
N LEU A 292 -37.46 8.09 -6.71
CA LEU A 292 -37.37 9.45 -6.20
C LEU A 292 -38.78 10.00 -5.92
N GLY A 293 -38.99 10.65 -4.78
CA GLY A 293 -40.27 11.28 -4.44
C GLY A 293 -40.63 12.46 -5.37
N GLU A 294 -41.93 12.82 -5.45
CA GLU A 294 -42.40 13.89 -6.36
C GLU A 294 -41.74 15.25 -6.09
N ASP A 295 -41.49 15.59 -4.82
CA ASP A 295 -40.87 16.85 -4.38
C ASP A 295 -39.40 16.70 -3.95
N GLU A 296 -38.81 15.51 -4.12
CA GLU A 296 -37.43 15.28 -3.74
C GLU A 296 -36.46 15.68 -4.85
N SER A 297 -35.35 16.31 -4.45
CA SER A 297 -34.25 16.65 -5.34
C SER A 297 -33.18 15.55 -5.30
N LEU A 298 -32.54 15.34 -6.45
CA LEU A 298 -31.40 14.45 -6.59
C LEU A 298 -30.16 14.94 -5.78
N TYR A 299 -30.11 16.22 -5.44
CA TYR A 299 -29.06 16.83 -4.61
C TYR A 299 -29.30 16.74 -3.10
N ALA A 300 -30.44 16.20 -2.67
CA ALA A 300 -30.68 15.94 -1.25
C ALA A 300 -29.68 14.91 -0.73
N ALA A 301 -29.15 15.10 0.48
CA ALA A 301 -28.11 14.25 1.07
C ALA A 301 -28.47 12.75 1.07
N GLN A 302 -29.76 12.42 1.23
CA GLN A 302 -30.29 11.06 1.20
C GLN A 302 -30.31 10.42 -0.21
N ASN A 303 -30.33 11.22 -1.27
CA ASN A 303 -30.52 10.78 -2.66
C ASN A 303 -29.23 10.83 -3.49
N LEU A 304 -28.11 11.26 -2.89
CA LEU A 304 -26.81 11.34 -3.56
C LEU A 304 -26.32 9.99 -4.11
N ASN A 305 -26.75 8.87 -3.51
CA ASN A 305 -26.41 7.53 -4.02
C ASN A 305 -27.01 7.26 -5.41
N LEU A 306 -28.25 7.72 -5.67
CA LEU A 306 -28.90 7.54 -6.98
C LEU A 306 -28.18 8.33 -8.08
N LEU A 307 -27.76 9.56 -7.77
CA LEU A 307 -26.92 10.37 -8.66
C LEU A 307 -25.62 9.65 -8.99
N GLN A 308 -24.96 9.08 -7.97
CA GLN A 308 -23.72 8.33 -8.14
C GLN A 308 -23.89 7.10 -9.03
N HIS A 309 -24.97 6.33 -8.87
CA HIS A 309 -25.24 5.19 -9.74
C HIS A 309 -25.44 5.65 -11.20
N MET A 310 -26.12 6.78 -11.42
CA MET A 310 -26.31 7.34 -12.76
C MET A 310 -24.97 7.76 -13.39
N HIS A 311 -24.13 8.49 -12.66
CA HIS A 311 -22.77 8.82 -13.12
C HIS A 311 -21.95 7.57 -13.44
N SER A 312 -22.03 6.54 -12.59
CA SER A 312 -21.28 5.29 -12.78
C SER A 312 -21.75 4.53 -14.02
N ALA A 313 -23.06 4.51 -14.29
CA ALA A 313 -23.62 3.94 -15.51
C ALA A 313 -23.16 4.67 -16.77
N LEU A 314 -23.16 6.02 -16.75
CA LEU A 314 -22.68 6.82 -17.88
C LEU A 314 -21.18 6.63 -18.11
N ARG A 315 -20.36 6.63 -17.04
CA ARG A 315 -18.92 6.33 -17.12
C ARG A 315 -18.68 4.94 -17.70
N ALA A 316 -19.32 3.92 -17.13
CA ALA A 316 -19.22 2.54 -17.59
C ALA A 316 -19.54 2.41 -19.08
N ARG A 317 -20.59 3.10 -19.56
CA ARG A 317 -21.02 3.05 -20.95
C ARG A 317 -20.07 3.77 -21.90
N HIS A 318 -19.68 5.01 -21.59
CA HIS A 318 -19.03 5.90 -22.55
C HIS A 318 -17.51 6.01 -22.42
N LEU A 319 -16.95 5.74 -21.23
CA LEU A 319 -15.52 5.93 -20.97
C LEU A 319 -14.75 4.62 -20.79
N TYR A 320 -15.43 3.53 -20.43
CA TYR A 320 -14.81 2.22 -20.21
C TYR A 320 -15.19 1.25 -21.34
N GLN A 321 -14.18 0.85 -22.09
CA GLN A 321 -14.30 0.01 -23.28
C GLN A 321 -13.88 -1.43 -22.99
N ARG A 322 -14.70 -2.35 -23.50
CA ARG A 322 -14.39 -3.77 -23.49
C ARG A 322 -13.18 -4.05 -24.40
N ASP A 323 -12.35 -5.00 -23.98
CA ASP A 323 -11.09 -5.41 -24.59
C ASP A 323 -9.98 -4.34 -24.56
N VAL A 324 -10.21 -3.23 -23.86
CA VAL A 324 -9.21 -2.16 -23.61
C VAL A 324 -9.04 -1.93 -22.11
N ASP A 325 -10.10 -1.49 -21.42
CA ASP A 325 -10.06 -1.23 -19.98
C ASP A 325 -10.41 -2.49 -19.16
N TYR A 326 -11.13 -3.45 -19.77
CA TYR A 326 -11.49 -4.73 -19.15
C TYR A 326 -11.85 -5.80 -20.17
N ILE A 327 -11.84 -7.04 -19.72
CA ILE A 327 -12.35 -8.20 -20.46
C ILE A 327 -13.45 -8.89 -19.66
N ILE A 328 -14.23 -9.73 -20.33
CA ILE A 328 -15.16 -10.65 -19.67
C ILE A 328 -14.55 -12.04 -19.72
N ASP A 329 -14.31 -12.61 -18.54
CA ASP A 329 -13.74 -13.94 -18.38
C ASP A 329 -14.60 -14.74 -17.39
N ASP A 330 -14.97 -15.97 -17.73
CA ASP A 330 -15.88 -16.83 -16.96
C ASP A 330 -17.18 -16.15 -16.44
N GLY A 331 -17.73 -15.21 -17.21
CA GLY A 331 -18.94 -14.47 -16.81
C GLY A 331 -18.69 -13.48 -15.67
N GLN A 332 -17.46 -12.98 -15.53
CA GLN A 332 -17.08 -11.89 -14.64
C GLN A 332 -16.30 -10.81 -15.40
N VAL A 333 -16.38 -9.57 -14.92
CA VAL A 333 -15.60 -8.46 -15.45
C VAL A 333 -14.21 -8.50 -14.82
N VAL A 334 -13.17 -8.62 -15.63
CA VAL A 334 -11.77 -8.59 -15.19
C VAL A 334 -11.10 -7.34 -15.74
N ILE A 335 -10.60 -6.49 -14.85
CA ILE A 335 -9.96 -5.23 -15.21
C ILE A 335 -8.66 -5.52 -15.94
N VAL A 336 -8.41 -4.80 -17.03
CA VAL A 336 -7.13 -4.79 -17.72
C VAL A 336 -6.35 -3.57 -17.24
N ASP A 337 -5.14 -3.79 -16.73
CA ASP A 337 -4.28 -2.70 -16.28
C ASP A 337 -3.85 -1.84 -17.48
N GLU A 338 -4.15 -0.55 -17.41
CA GLU A 338 -3.88 0.40 -18.50
C GLU A 338 -2.38 0.56 -18.83
N HIS A 339 -1.48 0.22 -17.88
CA HIS A 339 -0.03 0.39 -18.05
C HIS A 339 0.65 -0.89 -18.52
N THR A 340 0.08 -2.05 -18.20
CA THR A 340 0.71 -3.36 -18.44
C THR A 340 -0.06 -4.25 -19.42
N GLY A 341 -1.31 -3.92 -19.74
CA GLY A 341 -2.18 -4.71 -20.60
C GLY A 341 -2.56 -6.08 -20.00
N ARG A 342 -2.31 -6.28 -18.70
CA ARG A 342 -2.57 -7.55 -18.01
C ARG A 342 -3.95 -7.54 -17.37
N SER A 343 -4.63 -8.68 -17.43
CA SER A 343 -5.79 -8.93 -16.59
C SER A 343 -5.38 -8.89 -15.10
N MET A 344 -6.17 -8.20 -14.30
CA MET A 344 -6.01 -8.07 -12.86
C MET A 344 -7.17 -8.77 -12.15
N PRO A 345 -7.18 -10.12 -12.11
CA PRO A 345 -8.17 -10.88 -11.36
C PRO A 345 -8.21 -10.45 -9.89
N GLY A 346 -9.41 -10.39 -9.32
CA GLY A 346 -9.64 -9.93 -7.94
C GLY A 346 -9.68 -8.41 -7.74
N ARG A 347 -9.22 -7.59 -8.70
CA ARG A 347 -9.38 -6.13 -8.63
C ARG A 347 -10.75 -5.68 -9.14
N ARG A 348 -11.31 -4.66 -8.51
CA ARG A 348 -12.59 -4.03 -8.86
C ARG A 348 -12.43 -2.52 -8.90
N TRP A 349 -13.20 -1.86 -9.77
CA TRP A 349 -13.32 -0.41 -9.71
C TRP A 349 -14.26 -0.03 -8.58
N SER A 350 -13.92 1.05 -7.89
CA SER A 350 -14.71 1.61 -6.80
C SER A 350 -15.94 2.37 -7.30
N GLU A 351 -16.71 2.90 -6.36
CA GLU A 351 -17.82 3.85 -6.61
C GLU A 351 -19.01 3.28 -7.38
N GLY A 352 -19.21 1.96 -7.36
CA GLY A 352 -20.28 1.32 -8.12
C GLY A 352 -19.97 1.16 -9.62
N LEU A 353 -18.79 1.60 -10.07
CA LEU A 353 -18.42 1.53 -11.49
C LEU A 353 -18.27 0.09 -11.96
N HIS A 354 -17.71 -0.81 -11.14
CA HIS A 354 -17.57 -2.21 -11.51
C HIS A 354 -18.94 -2.88 -11.67
N GLN A 355 -19.86 -2.62 -10.74
CA GLN A 355 -21.24 -3.09 -10.80
C GLN A 355 -21.98 -2.49 -12.00
N ALA A 356 -21.72 -1.22 -12.33
CA ALA A 356 -22.27 -0.57 -13.52
C ALA A 356 -21.73 -1.19 -14.83
N VAL A 357 -20.45 -1.58 -14.89
CA VAL A 357 -19.88 -2.32 -16.02
C VAL A 357 -20.44 -3.75 -16.09
N GLU A 358 -20.59 -4.45 -14.97
CA GLU A 358 -21.25 -5.75 -14.90
C GLU A 358 -22.71 -5.65 -15.41
N ALA A 359 -23.44 -4.61 -15.01
CA ALA A 359 -24.81 -4.36 -15.48
C ALA A 359 -24.86 -3.97 -16.96
N LYS A 360 -23.91 -3.17 -17.45
CA LYS A 360 -23.75 -2.79 -18.86
C LYS A 360 -23.58 -4.03 -19.75
N GLU A 361 -22.70 -4.94 -19.34
CA GLU A 361 -22.35 -6.13 -20.11
C GLU A 361 -23.31 -7.31 -19.88
N GLY A 362 -24.33 -7.13 -19.03
CA GLY A 362 -25.35 -8.14 -18.74
C GLY A 362 -24.83 -9.34 -17.93
N VAL A 363 -23.71 -9.16 -17.22
CA VAL A 363 -23.12 -10.17 -16.35
C VAL A 363 -23.73 -10.12 -14.95
N THR A 364 -23.46 -11.12 -14.11
CA THR A 364 -24.02 -11.16 -12.75
C THR A 364 -23.48 -10.01 -11.93
N VAL A 365 -24.33 -9.03 -11.61
CA VAL A 365 -23.96 -7.88 -10.78
C VAL A 365 -23.66 -8.36 -9.38
N GLN A 366 -22.43 -8.09 -8.93
CA GLN A 366 -21.98 -8.50 -7.62
C GLN A 366 -22.33 -7.44 -6.58
N ARG A 367 -22.51 -7.86 -5.33
CA ARG A 367 -22.78 -6.94 -4.22
C ARG A 367 -21.66 -5.92 -4.09
N GLU A 368 -22.04 -4.70 -3.71
CA GLU A 368 -21.07 -3.66 -3.38
C GLU A 368 -20.20 -4.07 -2.20
N SER A 369 -19.02 -3.46 -2.16
CA SER A 369 -18.08 -3.61 -1.07
C SER A 369 -17.96 -2.30 -0.32
N GLN A 370 -18.17 -2.32 0.99
CA GLN A 370 -17.98 -1.18 1.88
C GLN A 370 -16.61 -1.25 2.52
N THR A 371 -16.00 -0.07 2.71
CA THR A 371 -14.75 0.08 3.45
C THR A 371 -14.96 -0.25 4.94
N LEU A 372 -14.30 -1.28 5.43
CA LEU A 372 -14.29 -1.67 6.85
C LEU A 372 -13.15 -0.96 7.61
N ALA A 373 -12.00 -0.85 6.96
CA ALA A 373 -10.85 -0.14 7.49
C ALA A 373 -10.02 0.42 6.33
N SER A 374 -9.42 1.59 6.51
CA SER A 374 -8.53 2.17 5.52
C SER A 374 -7.44 3.01 6.17
N THR A 375 -6.30 3.14 5.51
CA THR A 375 -5.24 4.09 5.85
C THR A 375 -4.38 4.38 4.64
N THR A 376 -3.69 5.52 4.61
CA THR A 376 -2.62 5.76 3.65
C THR A 376 -1.28 5.24 4.18
N PHE A 377 -0.32 4.94 3.29
CA PHE A 377 1.04 4.63 3.70
C PHE A 377 1.69 5.81 4.44
N GLN A 378 1.40 7.03 3.99
CA GLN A 378 1.84 8.26 4.60
C GLN A 378 1.51 8.28 6.09
N ASN A 379 0.23 8.13 6.43
CA ASN A 379 -0.22 8.17 7.82
C ASN A 379 0.17 6.92 8.61
N TYR A 380 0.24 5.75 7.98
CA TYR A 380 0.75 4.55 8.65
C TYR A 380 2.22 4.71 9.09
N PHE A 381 3.11 5.14 8.20
CA PHE A 381 4.53 5.29 8.54
C PHE A 381 4.81 6.45 9.50
N ARG A 382 3.92 7.46 9.56
CA ARG A 382 3.96 8.53 10.58
C ARG A 382 3.69 8.04 12.01
N LEU A 383 3.11 6.86 12.19
CA LEU A 383 2.84 6.29 13.52
C LEU A 383 4.11 5.78 14.22
N TYR A 384 5.19 5.51 13.48
CA TYR A 384 6.43 4.99 14.07
C TYR A 384 7.13 6.06 14.91
N GLU A 385 7.64 5.69 16.10
CA GLU A 385 8.44 6.60 16.94
C GLU A 385 9.68 7.11 16.19
N LYS A 386 10.28 6.25 15.35
CA LYS A 386 11.36 6.61 14.46
C LYS A 386 11.13 6.01 13.06
N LEU A 387 11.38 6.81 12.03
CA LEU A 387 11.31 6.40 10.64
C LEU A 387 12.60 6.78 9.93
N SER A 388 13.12 5.89 9.10
CA SER A 388 14.27 6.14 8.23
C SER A 388 14.14 5.35 6.94
N GLY A 389 14.99 5.62 5.97
CA GLY A 389 14.97 4.84 4.73
C GLY A 389 16.26 4.94 3.94
N MET A 390 16.39 4.09 2.94
CA MET A 390 17.54 4.08 2.05
C MET A 390 17.09 3.92 0.60
N THR A 391 17.80 4.55 -0.31
CA THR A 391 17.57 4.41 -1.76
C THR A 391 18.77 4.95 -2.54
N GLY A 392 18.83 4.72 -3.85
CA GLY A 392 19.84 5.31 -4.73
C GLY A 392 19.49 6.71 -5.23
N THR A 393 18.25 7.16 -5.04
CA THR A 393 17.68 8.30 -5.77
C THR A 393 16.63 9.07 -4.97
N ALA A 394 16.96 9.61 -3.80
CA ALA A 394 16.00 10.35 -2.94
C ALA A 394 16.09 11.88 -3.04
N ASP A 395 17.23 12.44 -3.44
CA ASP A 395 17.51 13.89 -3.39
C ASP A 395 16.51 14.71 -4.22
N THR A 396 15.96 14.13 -5.30
CA THR A 396 14.94 14.78 -6.12
C THR A 396 13.65 15.05 -5.34
N GLU A 397 13.27 14.11 -4.47
CA GLU A 397 12.04 14.16 -3.65
C GLU A 397 12.30 14.63 -2.21
N ALA A 398 13.48 15.17 -1.93
CA ALA A 398 13.87 15.58 -0.56
C ALA A 398 12.89 16.60 0.06
N PHE A 399 12.25 17.44 -0.76
CA PHE A 399 11.22 18.36 -0.31
C PHE A 399 9.93 17.62 0.13
N GLU A 400 9.46 16.67 -0.67
CA GLU A 400 8.27 15.86 -0.37
C GLU A 400 8.49 15.00 0.88
N PHE A 401 9.64 14.32 0.98
CA PHE A 401 10.00 13.54 2.17
C PHE A 401 9.98 14.36 3.46
N ARG A 402 10.53 15.58 3.41
CA ARG A 402 10.55 16.47 4.57
C ARG A 402 9.17 17.02 4.89
N GLN A 403 8.37 17.38 3.88
CA GLN A 403 7.04 17.93 4.09
C GLN A 403 6.06 16.89 4.64
N ILE A 404 6.09 15.67 4.12
CA ILE A 404 5.13 14.61 4.47
C ILE A 404 5.61 13.84 5.71
N TYR A 405 6.87 13.39 5.72
CA TYR A 405 7.36 12.44 6.73
C TYR A 405 8.35 13.06 7.72
N SER A 406 8.66 14.36 7.60
CA SER A 406 9.75 15.00 8.36
C SER A 406 11.13 14.34 8.18
N LEU A 407 11.33 13.64 7.06
CA LEU A 407 12.58 12.95 6.74
C LEU A 407 13.52 13.87 5.93
N ASP A 408 14.69 14.16 6.49
CA ASP A 408 15.79 14.79 5.76
C ASP A 408 16.53 13.75 4.89
N VAL A 409 16.84 14.09 3.63
CA VAL A 409 17.68 13.26 2.76
C VAL A 409 19.16 13.63 2.93
N MET A 410 20.01 12.62 3.11
CA MET A 410 21.46 12.75 3.13
C MET A 410 22.07 11.99 1.95
N VAL A 411 22.81 12.71 1.10
CA VAL A 411 23.52 12.10 -0.03
C VAL A 411 24.87 11.59 0.47
N ILE A 412 25.01 10.27 0.53
CA ILE A 412 26.22 9.60 1.00
C ILE A 412 27.22 9.53 -0.16
N PRO A 413 28.50 9.89 0.06
CA PRO A 413 29.54 9.72 -0.95
C PRO A 413 29.68 8.24 -1.38
N THR A 414 30.01 8.00 -2.64
CA THR A 414 30.34 6.66 -3.12
C THR A 414 31.69 6.20 -2.58
N ASN A 415 31.86 4.88 -2.37
CA ASN A 415 33.12 4.33 -1.90
C ASN A 415 34.25 4.53 -2.92
N ARG A 416 33.91 4.40 -4.20
CA ARG A 416 34.79 4.63 -5.35
C ARG A 416 34.21 5.69 -6.29
N PRO A 417 35.04 6.46 -7.02
CA PRO A 417 34.53 7.45 -7.96
C PRO A 417 33.71 6.81 -9.09
N LEU A 418 32.54 7.38 -9.38
CA LEU A 418 31.70 6.95 -10.49
C LEU A 418 32.33 7.39 -11.83
N ILE A 419 32.71 6.43 -12.68
CA ILE A 419 33.31 6.67 -14.00
C ILE A 419 32.39 6.31 -15.18
N ARG A 420 31.13 5.96 -14.89
CA ARG A 420 30.11 5.61 -15.90
C ARG A 420 29.90 6.77 -16.88
N ARG A 421 29.73 6.43 -18.15
CA ARG A 421 29.45 7.39 -19.23
C ARG A 421 27.95 7.44 -19.54
N ASP A 422 27.29 8.51 -19.11
CA ASP A 422 25.89 8.77 -19.45
C ASP A 422 25.84 9.51 -20.80
N LEU A 423 25.48 8.79 -21.87
CA LEU A 423 25.39 9.30 -23.23
C LEU A 423 24.12 10.14 -23.42
N ASN A 424 24.10 11.02 -24.40
CA ASN A 424 22.90 11.80 -24.73
C ASN A 424 21.78 10.88 -25.24
N ASP A 425 20.56 11.38 -25.14
CA ASP A 425 19.38 10.69 -25.67
C ASP A 425 19.36 10.77 -27.19
N LEU A 426 18.96 9.67 -27.84
CA LEU A 426 18.69 9.62 -29.26
C LEU A 426 17.18 9.69 -29.47
N VAL A 427 16.72 10.70 -30.22
CA VAL A 427 15.28 10.90 -30.47
C VAL A 427 14.97 10.68 -31.94
N TYR A 428 14.04 9.77 -32.21
CA TYR A 428 13.56 9.35 -33.53
C TYR A 428 12.16 9.90 -33.80
N LEU A 429 11.77 9.91 -35.08
CA LEU A 429 10.45 10.39 -35.47
C LEU A 429 9.37 9.36 -35.10
N THR A 430 9.65 8.07 -35.35
CA THR A 430 8.70 6.97 -35.16
C THR A 430 9.22 5.92 -34.18
N GLY A 431 8.30 5.14 -33.60
CA GLY A 431 8.64 4.00 -32.76
C GLY A 431 9.43 2.92 -33.51
N GLU A 432 9.11 2.66 -34.78
CA GLU A 432 9.79 1.64 -35.60
C GLU A 432 11.30 1.94 -35.73
N GLU A 433 11.66 3.17 -36.10
CA GLU A 433 13.05 3.62 -36.22
C GLU A 433 13.82 3.51 -34.89
N LYS A 434 13.16 3.89 -33.80
CA LYS A 434 13.70 3.79 -32.44
C LYS A 434 14.08 2.34 -32.12
N PHE A 435 13.19 1.38 -32.36
CA PHE A 435 13.46 -0.03 -32.06
C PHE A 435 14.51 -0.62 -33.00
N GLU A 436 14.51 -0.28 -34.29
CA GLU A 436 15.60 -0.68 -35.20
C GLU A 436 16.97 -0.19 -34.70
N ALA A 437 17.04 1.03 -34.19
CA ALA A 437 18.27 1.60 -33.64
C ALA A 437 18.72 0.91 -32.35
N ILE A 438 17.79 0.59 -31.44
CA ILE A 438 18.07 -0.20 -30.23
C ILE A 438 18.67 -1.55 -30.62
N ILE A 439 18.09 -2.25 -31.59
CA ILE A 439 18.58 -3.56 -32.04
C ILE A 439 20.01 -3.45 -32.59
N LYS A 440 20.30 -2.45 -33.42
CA LYS A 440 21.65 -2.22 -33.96
C LYS A 440 22.68 -1.91 -32.87
N ASP A 441 22.30 -1.11 -31.88
CA ASP A 441 23.17 -0.74 -30.75
C ASP A 441 23.46 -1.98 -29.87
N VAL A 442 22.43 -2.75 -29.51
CA VAL A 442 22.58 -4.01 -28.75
C VAL A 442 23.47 -5.01 -29.49
N GLN A 443 23.29 -5.17 -30.81
CA GLN A 443 24.15 -6.04 -31.63
C GLN A 443 25.62 -5.61 -31.59
N ALA A 444 25.89 -4.32 -31.83
CA ALA A 444 27.27 -3.81 -31.83
C ALA A 444 27.96 -3.99 -30.47
N GLU A 445 27.26 -3.76 -29.36
CA GLU A 445 27.81 -3.87 -28.02
C GLU A 445 28.02 -5.34 -27.59
N THR A 446 27.12 -6.24 -28.01
CA THR A 446 27.26 -7.68 -27.74
C THR A 446 28.35 -8.35 -28.58
N GLU A 447 28.52 -7.95 -29.85
CA GLU A 447 29.65 -8.36 -30.69
C GLU A 447 31.00 -7.92 -30.12
N ALA A 448 31.03 -6.77 -29.44
CA ALA A 448 32.20 -6.31 -28.67
C ALA A 448 32.39 -7.05 -27.33
N GLY A 449 31.54 -8.03 -27.02
CA GLY A 449 31.62 -8.86 -25.81
C GLY A 449 31.00 -8.22 -24.56
N ARG A 450 30.32 -7.07 -24.68
CA ARG A 450 29.74 -6.38 -23.52
C ARG A 450 28.38 -6.97 -23.15
N PRO A 451 28.06 -7.06 -21.85
CA PRO A 451 26.70 -7.31 -21.40
C PRO A 451 25.82 -6.07 -21.63
N VAL A 452 24.56 -6.31 -22.00
CA VAL A 452 23.56 -5.26 -22.27
C VAL A 452 22.28 -5.51 -21.47
N LEU A 453 21.82 -4.47 -20.77
CA LEU A 453 20.52 -4.44 -20.10
C LEU A 453 19.61 -3.43 -20.83
N VAL A 454 18.48 -3.89 -21.34
CA VAL A 454 17.47 -3.04 -21.98
C VAL A 454 16.26 -2.88 -21.05
N GLY A 455 16.00 -1.66 -20.61
CA GLY A 455 14.82 -1.31 -19.81
C GLY A 455 13.69 -0.80 -20.68
N THR A 456 12.49 -1.37 -20.53
CA THR A 456 11.24 -0.87 -21.16
C THR A 456 10.25 -0.41 -20.09
N ALA A 457 9.26 0.42 -20.41
CA ALA A 457 8.26 0.83 -19.40
C ALA A 457 7.10 -0.17 -19.27
N SER A 458 6.71 -0.84 -20.35
CA SER A 458 5.59 -1.81 -20.37
C SER A 458 6.00 -3.20 -20.83
N ILE A 459 5.21 -4.21 -20.44
CA ILE A 459 5.43 -5.62 -20.82
C ILE A 459 5.20 -5.80 -22.31
N GLU A 460 4.19 -5.14 -22.86
CA GLU A 460 3.92 -5.11 -24.31
C GLU A 460 5.17 -4.66 -25.08
N THR A 461 5.83 -3.60 -24.62
CA THR A 461 7.07 -3.11 -25.24
C THR A 461 8.22 -4.10 -25.07
N SER A 462 8.32 -4.77 -23.92
CA SER A 462 9.31 -5.85 -23.69
C SER A 462 9.09 -7.02 -24.66
N GLU A 463 7.86 -7.49 -24.84
CA GLU A 463 7.53 -8.58 -25.76
C GLU A 463 7.72 -8.18 -27.23
N TYR A 464 7.33 -6.96 -27.60
CA TYR A 464 7.57 -6.43 -28.94
C TYR A 464 9.07 -6.36 -29.26
N LEU A 465 9.88 -5.85 -28.33
CA LEU A 465 11.33 -5.83 -28.48
C LEU A 465 11.92 -7.25 -28.53
N ALA A 466 11.40 -8.18 -27.71
CA ALA A 466 11.80 -9.57 -27.71
C ALA A 466 11.53 -10.23 -29.08
N ASP A 467 10.38 -9.99 -29.69
CA ASP A 467 10.05 -10.47 -31.03
C ASP A 467 11.04 -9.94 -32.09
N LEU A 468 11.38 -8.65 -32.02
CA LEU A 468 12.37 -8.05 -32.91
C LEU A 468 13.76 -8.65 -32.69
N MET A 469 14.17 -8.89 -31.45
CA MET A 469 15.45 -9.53 -31.12
C MET A 469 15.50 -10.99 -31.60
N ARG A 470 14.40 -11.75 -31.51
CA ARG A 470 14.31 -13.11 -32.08
C ARG A 470 14.44 -13.10 -33.59
N LYS A 471 13.76 -12.17 -34.29
CA LYS A 471 13.89 -11.99 -35.74
C LYS A 471 15.32 -11.63 -36.16
N ALA A 472 16.04 -10.90 -35.31
CA ALA A 472 17.44 -10.55 -35.50
C ALA A 472 18.44 -11.66 -35.10
N GLY A 473 17.96 -12.83 -34.64
CA GLY A 473 18.79 -13.98 -34.29
C GLY A 473 19.61 -13.82 -33.01
N MET A 474 19.20 -12.94 -32.09
CA MET A 474 19.90 -12.70 -30.82
C MET A 474 19.44 -13.63 -29.71
N ASN A 475 20.37 -13.99 -28.82
CA ASN A 475 20.06 -14.68 -27.56
C ASN A 475 19.87 -13.67 -26.45
N PHE A 476 18.73 -13.71 -25.76
CA PHE A 476 18.40 -12.78 -24.69
C PHE A 476 17.46 -13.42 -23.67
N ASN A 477 17.36 -12.79 -22.50
CA ASN A 477 16.36 -13.12 -21.47
C ASN A 477 15.37 -11.98 -21.30
N VAL A 478 14.13 -12.28 -20.92
CA VAL A 478 13.08 -11.28 -20.64
C VAL A 478 12.63 -11.40 -19.19
N LEU A 479 12.48 -10.26 -18.52
CA LEU A 479 12.07 -10.16 -17.13
C LEU A 479 10.84 -9.28 -17.05
N ASN A 480 9.72 -9.90 -16.67
CA ASN A 480 8.39 -9.34 -16.80
C ASN A 480 7.73 -9.06 -15.42
N ALA A 481 8.52 -9.06 -14.34
CA ALA A 481 8.09 -8.88 -12.95
C ALA A 481 6.99 -9.87 -12.49
N LYS A 482 6.97 -11.08 -13.06
CA LYS A 482 5.99 -12.14 -12.70
C LYS A 482 6.56 -13.13 -11.70
N GLN A 483 7.81 -13.53 -11.88
CA GLN A 483 8.44 -14.56 -11.06
C GLN A 483 9.73 -14.04 -10.45
N HIS A 484 9.63 -13.43 -9.27
CA HIS A 484 10.77 -12.73 -8.65
C HIS A 484 12.01 -13.61 -8.42
N GLN A 485 11.83 -14.89 -8.09
CA GLN A 485 12.95 -15.81 -7.83
C GLN A 485 13.73 -16.18 -9.10
N SER A 486 13.04 -16.60 -10.17
CA SER A 486 13.69 -16.94 -11.44
C SER A 486 14.30 -15.70 -12.11
N GLU A 487 13.62 -14.56 -12.01
CA GLU A 487 14.13 -13.28 -12.49
C GLU A 487 15.41 -12.84 -11.77
N ALA A 488 15.49 -13.06 -10.45
CA ALA A 488 16.70 -12.77 -9.68
C ALA A 488 17.89 -13.62 -10.14
N GLN A 489 17.67 -14.90 -10.46
CA GLN A 489 18.72 -15.78 -10.98
C GLN A 489 19.23 -15.32 -12.35
N ILE A 490 18.31 -14.93 -13.25
CA ILE A 490 18.67 -14.40 -14.56
C ILE A 490 19.47 -13.09 -14.43
N ILE A 491 19.02 -12.17 -13.57
CA ILE A 491 19.70 -10.88 -13.34
C ILE A 491 21.08 -11.07 -12.75
N ALA A 492 21.26 -12.00 -11.81
CA ALA A 492 22.56 -12.30 -11.22
C ALA A 492 23.60 -12.73 -12.28
N GLN A 493 23.14 -13.29 -13.41
CA GLN A 493 23.99 -13.72 -14.53
C GLN A 493 24.01 -12.72 -15.70
N ALA A 494 23.26 -11.61 -15.64
CA ALA A 494 23.15 -10.63 -16.71
C ALA A 494 24.46 -9.89 -17.02
N GLY A 495 25.44 -9.92 -16.10
CA GLY A 495 26.75 -9.30 -16.29
C GLY A 495 27.77 -10.15 -17.05
N ARG A 496 27.39 -11.35 -17.54
CA ARG A 496 28.30 -12.21 -18.33
C ARG A 496 28.63 -11.61 -19.71
N PRO A 497 29.82 -11.88 -20.27
CA PRO A 497 30.18 -11.41 -21.62
C PRO A 497 29.10 -11.74 -22.65
N GLY A 498 28.69 -10.73 -23.43
CA GLY A 498 27.67 -10.87 -24.50
C GLY A 498 26.24 -11.19 -24.04
N ALA A 499 25.95 -11.17 -22.74
CA ALA A 499 24.60 -11.43 -22.24
C ALA A 499 23.66 -10.25 -22.54
N VAL A 500 22.46 -10.54 -23.03
CA VAL A 500 21.39 -9.55 -23.26
C VAL A 500 20.22 -9.85 -22.34
N THR A 501 19.78 -8.84 -21.61
CA THR A 501 18.63 -8.94 -20.71
C THR A 501 17.66 -7.80 -20.95
N ILE A 502 16.40 -8.11 -21.24
CA ILE A 502 15.29 -7.16 -21.30
C ILE A 502 14.60 -7.16 -19.93
N ALA A 503 14.44 -5.99 -19.33
CA ALA A 503 13.75 -5.81 -18.07
C ALA A 503 12.59 -4.83 -18.22
N THR A 504 11.38 -5.29 -17.95
CA THR A 504 10.23 -4.40 -17.86
C THR A 504 10.30 -3.59 -16.57
N ASN A 505 10.23 -2.28 -16.69
CA ASN A 505 10.20 -1.27 -15.65
C ASN A 505 11.37 -1.48 -14.67
N MET A 506 11.08 -2.01 -13.48
CA MET A 506 12.10 -2.32 -12.47
C MET A 506 12.26 -3.82 -12.21
N ALA A 507 11.91 -4.70 -13.15
CA ALA A 507 12.15 -6.13 -13.01
C ALA A 507 13.63 -6.41 -12.66
N GLY A 508 13.86 -7.37 -11.76
CA GLY A 508 15.21 -7.58 -11.21
C GLY A 508 15.66 -6.55 -10.16
N ARG A 509 14.72 -5.83 -9.53
CA ARG A 509 15.03 -4.97 -8.38
C ARG A 509 15.57 -5.75 -7.19
N GLY A 510 16.50 -5.13 -6.47
CA GLY A 510 17.12 -5.71 -5.28
C GLY A 510 18.22 -6.73 -5.57
N THR A 511 18.47 -7.10 -6.84
CA THR A 511 19.58 -7.98 -7.23
C THR A 511 20.69 -7.17 -7.93
N ASP A 512 21.94 -7.46 -7.55
CA ASP A 512 23.12 -6.85 -8.17
C ASP A 512 23.47 -7.53 -9.50
N ILE A 513 23.95 -6.74 -10.48
CA ILE A 513 24.47 -7.25 -11.75
C ILE A 513 25.99 -7.22 -11.63
N MET A 514 26.57 -8.34 -11.21
CA MET A 514 28.01 -8.50 -11.11
C MET A 514 28.61 -8.71 -12.50
N LEU A 515 29.58 -7.88 -12.89
CA LEU A 515 30.30 -8.05 -14.16
C LEU A 515 31.03 -9.41 -14.15
N GLY A 516 30.88 -10.20 -15.21
CA GLY A 516 31.36 -11.59 -15.28
C GLY A 516 30.36 -12.66 -14.83
N GLY A 517 29.18 -12.27 -14.31
CA GLY A 517 28.17 -13.14 -13.68
C GLY A 517 28.38 -13.26 -12.17
N SER A 518 27.43 -13.83 -11.42
CA SER A 518 27.62 -14.11 -9.99
C SER A 518 28.24 -15.50 -9.81
N TRP A 519 29.47 -15.52 -9.30
CA TRP A 519 30.16 -16.76 -8.94
C TRP A 519 29.55 -17.40 -7.68
N GLU A 520 28.99 -16.60 -6.77
CA GLU A 520 28.28 -17.11 -5.59
C GLU A 520 27.04 -17.91 -5.99
N ALA A 521 26.29 -17.42 -6.98
CA ALA A 521 25.15 -18.15 -7.52
C ALA A 521 25.56 -19.46 -8.21
N GLU A 522 26.67 -19.46 -8.96
CA GLU A 522 27.23 -20.68 -9.57
C GLU A 522 27.66 -21.72 -8.52
N VAL A 523 28.19 -21.27 -7.37
CA VAL A 523 28.56 -22.14 -6.26
C VAL A 523 27.32 -22.67 -5.53
N ALA A 524 26.28 -21.85 -5.37
CA ALA A 524 25.04 -22.23 -4.68
C ALA A 524 24.23 -23.32 -5.43
N GLU A 525 24.41 -23.45 -6.74
CA GLU A 525 23.82 -24.54 -7.54
C GLU A 525 24.51 -25.90 -7.33
N LEU A 526 25.66 -25.95 -6.66
CA LEU A 526 26.38 -27.18 -6.37
C LEU A 526 25.87 -27.83 -5.08
N GLU A 527 25.48 -29.11 -5.12
CA GLU A 527 24.98 -29.85 -3.95
C GLU A 527 26.01 -30.02 -2.81
N SER A 528 27.31 -29.95 -3.12
CA SER A 528 28.42 -30.01 -2.15
C SER A 528 29.71 -29.47 -2.79
N PRO A 529 29.91 -28.15 -2.80
CA PRO A 529 31.11 -27.55 -3.36
C PRO A 529 32.32 -27.83 -2.47
N ASP A 530 33.38 -28.42 -3.03
CA ASP A 530 34.69 -28.48 -2.38
C ASP A 530 35.46 -27.16 -2.60
N GLU A 531 36.43 -26.84 -1.72
CA GLU A 531 37.20 -25.58 -1.83
C GLU A 531 37.92 -25.45 -3.18
N ALA A 532 38.31 -26.56 -3.81
CA ALA A 532 38.99 -26.56 -5.10
C ALA A 532 38.06 -26.13 -6.24
N LYS A 533 36.80 -26.58 -6.25
CA LYS A 533 35.75 -26.18 -7.21
C LYS A 533 35.38 -24.71 -7.04
N ILE A 534 35.24 -24.25 -5.79
CA ILE A 534 34.96 -22.82 -5.51
C ILE A 534 36.10 -21.96 -6.06
N ALA A 535 37.36 -22.35 -5.82
CA ALA A 535 38.52 -21.64 -6.35
C ALA A 535 38.55 -21.64 -7.89
N ALA A 536 38.22 -22.76 -8.53
CA ALA A 536 38.15 -22.87 -9.98
C ALA A 536 37.06 -21.98 -10.59
N ILE A 537 35.85 -21.97 -10.01
CA ILE A 537 34.74 -21.10 -10.44
C ILE A 537 35.13 -19.63 -10.30
N LYS A 538 35.74 -19.27 -9.17
CA LYS A 538 36.19 -17.90 -8.91
C LYS A 538 37.28 -17.44 -9.89
N ALA A 539 38.21 -18.34 -10.25
CA ALA A 539 39.23 -18.05 -11.27
C ALA A 539 38.60 -17.84 -12.65
N ALA A 540 37.67 -18.71 -13.06
CA ALA A 540 36.95 -18.58 -14.33
C ALA A 540 36.08 -17.30 -14.36
N TRP A 541 35.48 -16.95 -13.23
CA TRP A 541 34.76 -15.68 -13.08
C TRP A 541 35.68 -14.48 -13.23
N GLN A 542 36.87 -14.49 -12.62
CA GLN A 542 37.83 -13.38 -12.72
C GLN A 542 38.23 -13.11 -14.18
N GLU A 543 38.49 -14.15 -14.97
CA GLU A 543 38.77 -14.00 -16.40
C GLU A 543 37.60 -13.35 -17.16
N ARG A 544 36.36 -13.79 -16.88
CA ARG A 544 35.16 -13.17 -17.47
C ARG A 544 34.98 -11.73 -17.03
N HIS A 545 35.19 -11.45 -15.75
CA HIS A 545 35.07 -10.12 -15.15
C HIS A 545 36.04 -9.14 -15.82
N ASP A 546 37.33 -9.51 -15.92
CA ASP A 546 38.36 -8.68 -16.54
C ASP A 546 38.08 -8.43 -18.03
N ALA A 547 37.55 -9.42 -18.74
CA ALA A 547 37.12 -9.26 -20.13
C ALA A 547 35.98 -8.25 -20.28
N VAL A 548 34.97 -8.30 -19.40
CA VAL A 548 33.85 -7.34 -19.40
C VAL A 548 34.32 -5.93 -19.05
N LEU A 549 35.22 -5.78 -18.07
CA LEU A 549 35.83 -4.50 -17.73
C LEU A 549 36.56 -3.89 -18.93
N ALA A 550 37.38 -4.69 -19.63
CA ALA A 550 38.13 -4.27 -20.82
C ALA A 550 37.21 -3.90 -21.99
N ALA A 551 36.08 -4.60 -22.14
CA ALA A 551 35.06 -4.30 -23.15
C ALA A 551 34.28 -3.00 -22.85
N GLY A 552 34.43 -2.40 -21.67
CA GLY A 552 33.77 -1.14 -21.29
C GLY A 552 32.63 -1.30 -20.29
N GLY A 553 32.48 -2.49 -19.68
CA GLY A 553 31.48 -2.79 -18.67
C GLY A 553 30.05 -2.85 -19.19
N LEU A 554 29.08 -2.92 -18.26
CA LEU A 554 27.65 -3.04 -18.57
C LEU A 554 27.14 -1.84 -19.37
N HIS A 555 26.52 -2.12 -20.52
CA HIS A 555 25.76 -1.13 -21.28
C HIS A 555 24.28 -1.17 -20.88
N VAL A 556 23.71 -0.02 -20.54
CA VAL A 556 22.29 0.09 -20.19
C VAL A 556 21.56 0.93 -21.22
N VAL A 557 20.51 0.35 -21.79
CA VAL A 557 19.65 0.96 -22.81
C VAL A 557 18.27 1.21 -22.21
N GLY A 558 17.79 2.46 -22.26
CA GLY A 558 16.38 2.77 -22.00
C GLY A 558 15.62 2.87 -23.33
N SER A 559 14.56 2.08 -23.52
CA SER A 559 13.74 2.12 -24.75
C SER A 559 12.72 3.26 -24.77
N GLU A 560 12.56 3.95 -23.63
CA GLU A 560 11.74 5.13 -23.43
C GLU A 560 12.11 5.82 -22.11
N ARG A 561 11.50 6.96 -21.85
CA ARG A 561 11.62 7.70 -20.58
C ARG A 561 10.45 7.37 -19.67
N HIS A 562 10.73 7.08 -18.41
CA HIS A 562 9.67 6.91 -17.41
C HIS A 562 9.04 8.26 -17.06
N GLU A 563 7.89 8.22 -16.40
CA GLU A 563 7.19 9.41 -15.89
C GLU A 563 8.05 10.23 -14.93
N SER A 564 8.93 9.56 -14.18
CA SER A 564 9.87 10.19 -13.26
C SER A 564 11.32 9.97 -13.68
N ARG A 565 12.12 11.04 -13.56
CA ARG A 565 13.57 11.00 -13.76
C ARG A 565 14.26 10.06 -12.79
N ARG A 566 13.66 9.85 -11.62
CA ARG A 566 14.16 8.96 -10.58
C ARG A 566 14.29 7.52 -11.07
N ILE A 567 13.22 7.00 -11.68
CA ILE A 567 13.17 5.63 -12.21
C ILE A 567 14.21 5.45 -13.33
N ASP A 568 14.34 6.45 -14.22
CA ASP A 568 15.41 6.45 -15.23
C ASP A 568 16.81 6.39 -14.60
N ASN A 569 17.04 7.13 -13.53
CA ASN A 569 18.32 7.13 -12.82
C ASN A 569 18.59 5.81 -12.09
N GLN A 570 17.55 5.11 -11.63
CA GLN A 570 17.68 3.76 -11.09
C GLN A 570 18.10 2.76 -12.18
N LEU A 571 17.53 2.86 -13.38
CA LEU A 571 17.94 2.06 -14.53
C LEU A 571 19.41 2.34 -14.89
N ARG A 572 19.79 3.62 -15.03
CA ARG A 572 21.20 4.02 -15.23
C ARG A 572 22.13 3.47 -14.14
N GLY A 573 21.67 3.55 -12.89
CA GLY A 573 22.36 3.07 -11.69
C GLY A 573 22.67 1.58 -11.68
N ARG A 574 22.11 0.79 -12.60
CA ARG A 574 22.48 -0.62 -12.76
C ARG A 574 23.90 -0.80 -13.30
N SER A 575 24.43 0.19 -14.03
CA SER A 575 25.80 0.20 -14.57
C SER A 575 26.74 1.10 -13.76
N GLY A 576 28.04 0.81 -13.83
CA GLY A 576 29.12 1.58 -13.21
C GLY A 576 29.18 1.53 -11.69
N ARG A 577 28.80 0.39 -11.09
CA ARG A 577 28.80 0.18 -9.63
C ARG A 577 30.23 0.08 -9.10
N GLN A 578 30.48 0.50 -7.86
CA GLN A 578 31.83 0.47 -7.23
C GLN A 578 32.96 1.04 -8.13
N GLY A 579 32.66 2.02 -8.97
CA GLY A 579 33.63 2.64 -9.87
C GLY A 579 33.99 1.80 -11.10
N ASP A 580 33.20 0.78 -11.42
CA ASP A 580 33.36 0.01 -12.65
C ASP A 580 33.11 0.88 -13.90
N PRO A 581 33.74 0.55 -15.04
CA PRO A 581 33.38 1.13 -16.32
C PRO A 581 31.94 0.74 -16.70
N GLY A 582 31.32 1.58 -17.50
CA GLY A 582 29.96 1.35 -17.97
C GLY A 582 29.44 2.51 -18.78
N SER A 583 28.34 2.30 -19.51
CA SER A 583 27.66 3.36 -20.23
C SER A 583 26.15 3.20 -20.21
N THR A 584 25.45 4.31 -20.35
CA THR A 584 23.98 4.33 -20.43
C THR A 584 23.53 5.20 -21.60
N ARG A 585 22.47 4.81 -22.29
CA ARG A 585 21.85 5.58 -23.37
C ARG A 585 20.34 5.37 -23.38
N PHE A 586 19.58 6.43 -23.68
CA PHE A 586 18.13 6.33 -23.89
C PHE A 586 17.80 6.57 -25.36
N PHE A 587 16.85 5.79 -25.87
CA PHE A 587 16.29 5.88 -27.21
C PHE A 587 14.83 6.28 -27.07
N LEU A 588 14.42 7.35 -27.73
CA LEU A 588 13.09 7.96 -27.62
C LEU A 588 12.46 8.15 -28.98
N SER A 589 11.14 8.18 -29.01
CA SER A 589 10.32 8.51 -30.18
C SER A 589 9.37 9.67 -29.84
N LEU A 590 8.96 10.44 -30.85
CA LEU A 590 7.89 11.42 -30.69
C LEU A 590 6.52 10.79 -30.42
N GLU A 591 6.37 9.51 -30.76
CA GLU A 591 5.15 8.71 -30.51
C GLU A 591 5.11 8.12 -29.09
N ASP A 592 6.22 8.18 -28.34
CA ASP A 592 6.26 7.68 -26.96
C ASP A 592 5.26 8.45 -26.08
N ASN A 593 4.62 7.74 -25.13
CA ASN A 593 3.54 8.29 -24.31
C ASN A 593 3.91 9.60 -23.59
N LEU A 594 5.12 9.70 -23.04
CA LEU A 594 5.59 10.93 -22.39
C LEU A 594 5.61 12.12 -23.36
N MET A 595 6.06 11.91 -24.59
CA MET A 595 6.16 12.95 -25.62
C MET A 595 4.81 13.29 -26.23
N ARG A 596 3.93 12.29 -26.39
CA ARG A 596 2.57 12.48 -26.91
C ARG A 596 1.67 13.25 -25.94
N LEU A 597 1.73 12.93 -24.64
CA LEU A 597 0.84 13.51 -23.63
C LEU A 597 1.35 14.82 -23.04
N PHE A 598 2.68 14.99 -22.94
CA PHE A 598 3.29 16.11 -22.21
C PHE A 598 4.34 16.88 -23.00
N GLY A 599 4.68 16.44 -24.20
CA GLY A 599 5.51 17.20 -25.13
C GLY A 599 4.77 18.45 -25.61
N SER A 600 5.48 19.58 -25.75
CA SER A 600 4.85 20.80 -26.30
C SER A 600 4.61 20.65 -27.80
N ASP A 601 3.42 20.99 -28.29
CA ASP A 601 3.06 20.98 -29.73
C ASP A 601 4.06 21.70 -30.63
N ARG A 602 4.71 22.74 -30.09
CA ARG A 602 5.74 23.53 -30.78
C ARG A 602 7.01 22.73 -31.06
N VAL A 603 7.38 21.80 -30.18
CA VAL A 603 8.57 20.93 -30.35
C VAL A 603 8.28 19.85 -31.38
N GLN A 604 7.09 19.22 -31.33
CA GLN A 604 6.68 18.25 -32.35
C GLN A 604 6.65 18.90 -33.75
N ARG A 605 6.04 20.08 -33.90
CA ARG A 605 6.00 20.82 -35.17
C ARG A 605 7.39 21.24 -35.66
N LEU A 606 8.28 21.67 -34.77
CA LEU A 606 9.65 22.04 -35.12
C LEU A 606 10.46 20.84 -35.62
N MET A 607 10.29 19.67 -34.98
CA MET A 607 10.99 18.44 -35.35
C MET A 607 10.50 17.84 -36.66
N GLN A 608 9.19 17.90 -36.93
CA GLN A 608 8.63 17.54 -38.23
C GLN A 608 9.12 18.49 -39.34
N ALA A 609 9.26 19.78 -39.04
CA ALA A 609 9.77 20.78 -40.00
C ALA A 609 11.27 20.68 -40.29
N LEU A 610 12.04 20.02 -39.41
CA LEU A 610 13.49 19.79 -39.59
C LEU A 610 13.80 18.76 -40.68
N GLY A 611 12.82 17.99 -41.16
CA GLY A 611 12.97 17.12 -42.32
C GLY A 611 13.95 15.95 -42.12
N LEU A 612 13.95 15.33 -40.94
CA LEU A 612 14.76 14.14 -40.65
C LEU A 612 14.47 13.00 -41.63
N GLU A 613 15.52 12.40 -42.17
CA GLU A 613 15.39 11.19 -43.01
C GLU A 613 15.22 9.94 -42.13
N ARG A 614 14.65 8.87 -42.69
CA ARG A 614 14.42 7.61 -41.95
C ARG A 614 15.74 7.09 -41.37
N GLY A 615 15.77 6.90 -40.05
CA GLY A 615 16.93 6.38 -39.33
C GLY A 615 17.92 7.45 -38.82
N GLU A 616 17.67 8.73 -39.08
CA GLU A 616 18.41 9.83 -38.46
C GLU A 616 17.86 10.14 -37.06
N ALA A 617 18.73 10.20 -36.07
CA ALA A 617 18.38 10.58 -34.70
C ALA A 617 18.79 12.02 -34.41
N ILE A 618 17.97 12.75 -33.66
CA ILE A 618 18.41 14.02 -33.08
C ILE A 618 19.21 13.72 -31.81
N GLU A 619 20.50 13.98 -31.84
CA GLU A 619 21.37 13.99 -30.65
C GLU A 619 21.71 15.43 -30.27
N HIS A 620 20.87 16.07 -29.43
CA HIS A 620 21.14 17.44 -28.98
C HIS A 620 20.63 17.72 -27.56
N LYS A 621 21.45 18.43 -26.76
CA LYS A 621 21.14 18.79 -25.37
C LYS A 621 19.80 19.52 -25.20
N MET A 622 19.37 20.29 -26.20
CA MET A 622 18.07 20.97 -26.19
C MET A 622 16.90 20.00 -26.09
N VAL A 623 16.99 18.84 -26.76
CA VAL A 623 15.94 17.84 -26.79
C VAL A 623 15.88 17.11 -25.45
N SER A 624 17.02 16.65 -24.92
CA SER A 624 17.09 16.07 -23.56
C SER A 624 16.53 17.03 -22.50
N ASN A 625 16.79 18.34 -22.61
CA ASN A 625 16.21 19.33 -21.70
C ASN A 625 14.69 19.50 -21.87
N ALA A 626 14.15 19.32 -23.07
CA ALA A 626 12.70 19.37 -23.31
C ALA A 626 11.99 18.15 -22.70
N VAL A 627 12.58 16.97 -22.87
CA VAL A 627 12.13 15.72 -22.23
C VAL A 627 12.16 15.86 -20.69
N GLU A 628 13.24 16.40 -20.13
CA GLU A 628 13.37 16.63 -18.69
C GLU A 628 12.25 17.57 -18.15
N ARG A 629 11.86 18.59 -18.94
CA ARG A 629 10.74 19.47 -18.57
C ARG A 629 9.39 18.75 -18.62
N ALA A 630 9.19 17.86 -19.59
CA ALA A 630 7.98 17.04 -19.67
C ALA A 630 7.87 16.11 -18.45
N GLN A 631 8.94 15.39 -18.10
CA GLN A 631 8.99 14.56 -16.88
C GLN A 631 8.68 15.39 -15.62
N LYS A 632 9.29 16.55 -15.46
CA LYS A 632 9.02 17.43 -14.30
C LYS A 632 7.56 17.87 -14.21
N LYS A 633 6.86 18.05 -15.34
CA LYS A 633 5.43 18.37 -15.37
C LYS A 633 4.58 17.18 -14.90
N VAL A 634 4.93 15.97 -15.33
CA VAL A 634 4.27 14.73 -14.88
C VAL A 634 4.51 14.49 -13.40
N GLU A 635 5.75 14.62 -12.93
CA GLU A 635 6.11 14.52 -11.50
C GLU A 635 5.32 15.53 -10.65
N GLY A 636 5.20 16.79 -11.09
CA GLY A 636 4.40 17.81 -10.42
C GLY A 636 2.92 17.43 -10.32
N ARG A 637 2.32 16.92 -11.41
CA ARG A 637 0.93 16.42 -11.40
C ARG A 637 0.76 15.26 -10.42
N ASN A 638 1.67 14.29 -10.44
CA ASN A 638 1.63 13.12 -9.55
C ASN A 638 1.80 13.53 -8.08
N PHE A 639 2.66 14.51 -7.80
CA PHE A 639 2.80 15.11 -6.47
C PHE A 639 1.49 15.76 -6.01
N ASP A 640 0.83 16.54 -6.86
CA ASP A 640 -0.44 17.19 -6.51
C ASP A 640 -1.55 16.18 -6.20
N ILE A 641 -1.65 15.09 -6.97
CA ILE A 641 -2.59 13.98 -6.70
C ILE A 641 -2.33 13.35 -5.33
N ARG A 642 -1.07 13.00 -5.03
CA ARG A 642 -0.70 12.41 -3.72
C ARG A 642 -0.96 13.37 -2.58
N LYS A 643 -0.62 14.64 -2.76
CA LYS A 643 -0.83 15.68 -1.77
C LYS A 643 -2.33 15.84 -1.47
N GLN A 644 -3.17 15.89 -2.51
CA GLN A 644 -4.62 15.97 -2.33
C GLN A 644 -5.15 14.76 -1.57
N LEU A 645 -4.74 13.54 -1.96
CA LEU A 645 -5.14 12.30 -1.29
C LEU A 645 -4.75 12.29 0.19
N LEU A 646 -3.53 12.71 0.51
CA LEU A 646 -3.05 12.84 1.88
C LEU A 646 -3.85 13.87 2.68
N GLU A 647 -4.17 15.02 2.08
CA GLU A 647 -4.90 16.08 2.76
C GLU A 647 -6.33 15.68 3.17
N TYR A 648 -7.00 14.84 2.36
CA TYR A 648 -8.29 14.26 2.73
C TYR A 648 -8.13 13.16 3.79
N ASP A 649 -7.13 12.29 3.63
CA ASP A 649 -6.88 11.23 4.62
C ASP A 649 -6.41 11.79 5.97
N ASP A 650 -5.70 12.93 6.03
CA ASP A 650 -5.29 13.56 7.29
C ASP A 650 -6.50 13.88 8.18
N VAL A 651 -7.62 14.33 7.59
CA VAL A 651 -8.87 14.58 8.33
C VAL A 651 -9.47 13.26 8.86
N ALA A 652 -9.53 12.23 8.01
CA ALA A 652 -10.03 10.92 8.42
C ALA A 652 -9.10 10.23 9.44
N ASN A 653 -7.79 10.47 9.36
CA ASN A 653 -6.77 9.91 10.23
C ASN A 653 -6.85 10.50 11.64
N ASP A 654 -7.09 11.81 11.78
CA ASP A 654 -7.32 12.42 13.09
C ASP A 654 -8.51 11.77 13.81
N GLN A 655 -9.61 11.54 13.09
CA GLN A 655 -10.79 10.83 13.62
C GLN A 655 -10.49 9.36 13.95
N ARG A 656 -9.81 8.67 13.03
CA ARG A 656 -9.39 7.26 13.17
C ARG A 656 -8.52 7.05 14.40
N ARG A 657 -7.57 7.95 14.66
CA ARG A 657 -6.70 7.86 15.84
C ARG A 657 -7.50 7.89 17.14
N VAL A 658 -8.47 8.79 17.25
CA VAL A 658 -9.35 8.88 18.42
C VAL A 658 -10.16 7.59 18.59
N ILE A 659 -10.77 7.09 17.52
CA ILE A 659 -11.58 5.86 17.58
C ILE A 659 -10.73 4.63 17.90
N TYR A 660 -9.55 4.50 17.30
CA TYR A 660 -8.65 3.37 17.54
C TYR A 660 -8.04 3.40 18.94
N GLU A 661 -7.69 4.58 19.46
CA GLU A 661 -7.24 4.76 20.84
C GLU A 661 -8.34 4.35 21.83
N GLN A 662 -9.56 4.89 21.68
CA GLN A 662 -10.71 4.49 22.50
C GLN A 662 -10.99 2.99 22.42
N ARG A 663 -10.94 2.41 21.22
CA ARG A 663 -11.14 0.97 21.01
C ARG A 663 -10.08 0.15 21.74
N ASN A 664 -8.81 0.56 21.68
CA ASN A 664 -7.71 -0.11 22.37
C ASN A 664 -7.86 0.02 23.88
N ASP A 665 -8.22 1.20 24.40
CA ASP A 665 -8.47 1.42 25.82
C ASP A 665 -9.58 0.49 26.34
N ILE A 666 -10.69 0.37 25.59
CA ILE A 666 -11.78 -0.56 25.94
C ILE A 666 -11.29 -2.01 25.90
N LEU A 667 -10.50 -2.37 24.89
CA LEU A 667 -10.00 -3.73 24.70
C LEU A 667 -9.00 -4.14 25.80
N GLU A 668 -8.17 -3.20 26.27
CA GLU A 668 -7.16 -3.39 27.33
C GLU A 668 -7.73 -3.29 28.74
N ALA A 669 -8.80 -2.52 28.94
CA ALA A 669 -9.41 -2.34 30.25
C ALA A 669 -9.97 -3.66 30.82
N GLU A 670 -9.68 -3.93 32.10
CA GLU A 670 -10.29 -5.05 32.84
C GLU A 670 -11.78 -4.79 33.12
N GLU A 671 -12.15 -3.52 33.36
CA GLU A 671 -13.51 -3.07 33.65
C GLU A 671 -13.79 -1.72 32.99
N VAL A 672 -15.01 -1.51 32.50
CA VAL A 672 -15.45 -0.28 31.80
C VAL A 672 -16.66 0.39 32.47
N SER A 673 -16.99 0.00 33.69
CA SER A 673 -18.21 0.38 34.39
C SER A 673 -18.31 1.88 34.68
N GLU A 674 -17.19 2.51 35.06
CA GLU A 674 -17.11 3.96 35.27
C GLU A 674 -17.36 4.73 33.95
N ASN A 675 -16.79 4.26 32.84
CA ASN A 675 -17.04 4.83 31.52
C ASN A 675 -18.51 4.70 31.12
N VAL A 676 -19.12 3.53 31.33
CA VAL A 676 -20.53 3.28 31.05
C VAL A 676 -21.43 4.17 31.91
N LEU A 677 -21.13 4.31 33.21
CA LEU A 677 -21.87 5.20 34.09
C LEU A 677 -21.80 6.66 33.61
N GLY A 678 -20.60 7.14 33.27
CA GLY A 678 -20.40 8.49 32.74
C GLY A 678 -21.17 8.74 31.45
N ILE A 679 -21.09 7.81 30.49
CA ILE A 679 -21.84 7.88 29.21
C ILE A 679 -23.34 7.93 29.47
N ARG A 680 -23.84 7.08 30.38
CA ARG A 680 -25.25 6.99 30.72
C ARG A 680 -25.78 8.24 31.41
N ASP A 681 -25.00 8.83 32.31
CA ASP A 681 -25.34 10.08 32.97
C ASP A 681 -25.33 11.24 31.96
N GLU A 682 -24.32 11.33 31.08
CA GLU A 682 -24.25 12.36 30.04
C GLU A 682 -25.43 12.30 29.05
N VAL A 683 -25.76 11.10 28.55
CA VAL A 683 -26.88 10.90 27.62
C VAL A 683 -28.23 11.23 28.27
N LEU A 684 -28.40 10.90 29.55
CA LEU A 684 -29.59 11.29 30.31
C LEU A 684 -29.65 12.81 30.50
N ASP A 685 -28.51 13.46 30.78
CA ASP A 685 -28.44 14.91 30.95
C ASP A 685 -28.80 15.67 29.67
N GLU A 686 -28.31 15.21 28.52
CA GLU A 686 -28.66 15.74 27.19
C GLU A 686 -30.15 15.53 26.91
N ALA A 687 -30.67 14.31 27.11
CA ALA A 687 -32.08 14.01 26.92
C ALA A 687 -32.98 14.88 27.81
N ILE A 688 -32.63 15.11 29.07
CA ILE A 688 -33.39 16.03 29.94
C ILE A 688 -33.34 17.45 29.37
N SER A 689 -32.18 17.90 28.91
CA SER A 689 -31.98 19.28 28.44
C SER A 689 -32.74 19.59 27.14
N ASP A 690 -32.98 18.59 26.29
CA ASP A 690 -33.76 18.74 25.06
C ASP A 690 -35.24 19.04 25.32
N PHE A 691 -35.81 18.48 26.40
CA PHE A 691 -37.22 18.70 26.80
C PHE A 691 -37.38 19.73 27.93
N VAL A 692 -36.34 19.93 28.72
CA VAL A 692 -36.27 20.84 29.87
C VAL A 692 -35.00 21.69 29.72
N PRO A 693 -35.05 22.76 28.91
CA PRO A 693 -33.86 23.55 28.61
C PRO A 693 -33.24 24.13 29.89
N PRO A 694 -31.90 24.19 30.02
CA PRO A 694 -31.27 24.73 31.20
C PRO A 694 -31.68 26.18 31.47
N GLN A 695 -31.95 26.52 32.74
CA GLN A 695 -32.37 27.86 33.16
C GLN A 695 -33.70 28.34 32.55
N SER A 696 -34.54 27.41 32.11
CA SER A 696 -35.87 27.71 31.57
C SER A 696 -36.94 27.81 32.65
N LEU A 697 -38.06 28.43 32.29
CA LEU A 697 -39.26 28.48 33.14
C LEU A 697 -40.05 27.17 33.00
N PRO A 698 -40.78 26.71 34.05
CA PRO A 698 -41.58 25.47 33.99
C PRO A 698 -42.60 25.41 32.84
N GLU A 699 -43.03 26.57 32.34
CA GLU A 699 -43.96 26.72 31.20
C GLU A 699 -43.32 26.33 29.85
N GLN A 700 -41.99 26.28 29.78
CA GLN A 700 -41.22 25.90 28.60
C GLN A 700 -40.85 24.42 28.59
N TRP A 701 -41.19 23.67 29.66
CA TRP A 701 -40.84 22.26 29.79
C TRP A 701 -41.84 21.38 29.05
N ASP A 702 -41.34 20.46 28.23
CA ASP A 702 -42.15 19.39 27.64
C ASP A 702 -42.01 18.10 28.46
N LEU A 703 -42.68 18.07 29.61
CA LEU A 703 -42.63 16.91 30.52
C LEU A 703 -43.32 15.67 29.94
N THR A 704 -44.28 15.85 29.02
CA THR A 704 -44.98 14.72 28.39
C THR A 704 -44.09 14.06 27.34
N GLY A 705 -43.38 14.87 26.54
CA GLY A 705 -42.34 14.41 25.63
C GLY A 705 -41.19 13.72 26.37
N LEU A 706 -40.72 14.31 27.47
CA LEU A 706 -39.68 13.72 28.31
C LEU A 706 -40.09 12.35 28.86
N GLU A 707 -41.30 12.21 29.42
CA GLU A 707 -41.79 10.94 29.96
C GLU A 707 -41.89 9.85 28.88
N ALA A 708 -42.35 10.21 27.67
CA ALA A 708 -42.37 9.29 26.53
C ALA A 708 -40.96 8.88 26.07
N HIS A 709 -40.03 9.84 26.00
CA HIS A 709 -38.65 9.62 25.59
C HIS A 709 -37.88 8.74 26.58
N LEU A 710 -38.01 9.01 27.90
CA LEU A 710 -37.41 8.20 28.97
C LEU A 710 -37.87 6.73 28.90
N LYS A 711 -39.15 6.50 28.60
CA LYS A 711 -39.67 5.15 28.41
C LYS A 711 -39.14 4.47 27.15
N ALA A 712 -39.04 5.19 26.04
CA ALA A 712 -38.63 4.64 24.75
C ALA A 712 -37.13 4.38 24.64
N GLU A 713 -36.28 5.24 25.20
CA GLU A 713 -34.82 5.16 25.03
C GLU A 713 -34.12 4.56 26.27
N PHE A 714 -34.64 4.80 27.47
CA PHE A 714 -34.05 4.34 28.73
C PHE A 714 -34.84 3.23 29.41
N ASN A 715 -36.01 2.85 28.87
CA ASN A 715 -36.95 1.93 29.51
C ASN A 715 -37.26 2.33 30.98
N LEU A 716 -37.29 3.65 31.22
CA LEU A 716 -37.50 4.25 32.54
C LEU A 716 -38.95 4.71 32.67
N ASP A 717 -39.75 4.01 33.47
CA ASP A 717 -41.16 4.34 33.72
C ASP A 717 -41.28 5.27 34.94
N THR A 718 -41.03 6.57 34.71
CA THR A 718 -41.08 7.60 35.76
C THR A 718 -42.21 8.59 35.47
N PRO A 719 -43.15 8.81 36.42
CA PRO A 719 -44.29 9.69 36.21
C PRO A 719 -43.90 11.17 36.44
N VAL A 720 -43.06 11.71 35.57
CA VAL A 720 -42.50 13.06 35.69
C VAL A 720 -43.59 14.14 35.67
N THR A 721 -44.62 13.93 34.85
CA THR A 721 -45.80 14.82 34.80
C THR A 721 -46.55 14.86 36.14
N GLN A 722 -46.64 13.73 36.84
CA GLN A 722 -47.26 13.67 38.18
C GLN A 722 -46.39 14.37 39.23
N TRP A 723 -45.06 14.20 39.18
CA TRP A 723 -44.15 14.87 40.12
C TRP A 723 -44.25 16.39 40.06
N SER A 724 -44.36 16.96 38.86
CA SER A 724 -44.54 18.40 38.65
C SER A 724 -45.92 18.88 39.13
N ALA A 725 -46.98 18.07 38.95
CA ALA A 725 -48.32 18.39 39.42
C ALA A 725 -48.45 18.35 40.96
N GLU A 726 -47.71 17.46 41.62
CA GLU A 726 -47.75 17.26 43.07
C GLU A 726 -46.83 18.23 43.84
N ASP A 727 -45.71 18.66 43.25
CA ASP A 727 -44.76 19.58 43.87
C ASP A 727 -44.53 20.84 43.01
N ALA A 728 -45.26 21.90 43.33
CA ALA A 728 -45.11 23.21 42.68
C ALA A 728 -43.74 23.89 42.91
N ARG A 729 -42.86 23.31 43.74
CA ARG A 729 -41.48 23.79 43.96
C ARG A 729 -40.42 22.93 43.25
N LEU A 730 -40.83 21.95 42.45
CA LEU A 730 -39.91 21.10 41.70
C LEU A 730 -39.01 21.96 40.80
N SER A 731 -37.73 22.05 41.15
CA SER A 731 -36.73 22.74 40.34
C SER A 731 -36.16 21.81 39.27
N GLU A 732 -35.55 22.40 38.24
CA GLU A 732 -34.80 21.66 37.22
C GLU A 732 -33.75 20.74 37.87
N GLU A 733 -32.98 21.25 38.83
CA GLU A 733 -31.95 20.49 39.56
C GLU A 733 -32.55 19.27 40.31
N GLN A 734 -33.69 19.44 40.96
CA GLN A 734 -34.35 18.35 41.70
C GLN A 734 -34.93 17.30 40.77
N LEU A 735 -35.48 17.71 39.62
CA LEU A 735 -35.98 16.80 38.60
C LEU A 735 -34.83 15.96 38.05
N ARG A 736 -33.72 16.62 37.68
CA ARG A 736 -32.51 15.96 37.17
C ARG A 736 -31.96 14.96 38.17
N GLU A 737 -31.76 15.36 39.42
CA GLU A 737 -31.26 14.48 40.49
C GLU A 737 -32.14 13.24 40.69
N ARG A 738 -33.47 13.40 40.72
CA ARG A 738 -34.42 12.28 40.82
C ARG A 738 -34.33 11.32 39.64
N LEU A 739 -34.19 11.83 38.43
CA LEU A 739 -34.08 11.01 37.22
C LEU A 739 -32.76 10.22 37.20
N HIS A 740 -31.63 10.82 37.59
CA HIS A 740 -30.37 10.09 37.74
C HIS A 740 -30.47 9.00 38.80
N GLU A 741 -31.06 9.28 39.96
CA GLU A 741 -31.20 8.28 41.02
C GLU A 741 -32.08 7.10 40.57
N ALA A 742 -33.19 7.38 39.88
CA ALA A 742 -34.06 6.36 39.31
C ALA A 742 -33.32 5.52 38.24
N HIS A 743 -32.57 6.17 37.35
CA HIS A 743 -31.81 5.51 36.29
C HIS A 743 -30.65 4.65 36.82
N ARG A 744 -29.93 5.12 37.85
CA ARG A 744 -28.88 4.34 38.53
C ARG A 744 -29.47 3.11 39.20
N LYS A 745 -30.53 3.29 39.99
CA LYS A 745 -31.20 2.20 40.69
C LYS A 745 -31.72 1.10 39.75
N LEU A 746 -32.35 1.49 38.65
CA LEU A 746 -32.83 0.55 37.63
C LEU A 746 -31.70 -0.31 37.05
N TYR A 747 -30.51 0.28 36.90
CA TYR A 747 -29.35 -0.44 36.40
C TYR A 747 -28.70 -1.34 37.44
N GLU A 748 -28.59 -0.88 38.69
CA GLU A 748 -28.12 -1.71 39.81
C GLU A 748 -29.00 -2.95 39.99
N GLU A 749 -30.32 -2.82 39.85
CA GLU A 749 -31.26 -3.94 39.87
C GLU A 749 -30.98 -4.95 38.74
N LYS A 750 -30.62 -4.46 37.54
CA LYS A 750 -30.19 -5.33 36.43
C LYS A 750 -28.85 -6.01 36.70
N VAL A 751 -27.86 -5.28 37.20
CA VAL A 751 -26.55 -5.84 37.58
C VAL A 751 -26.74 -6.95 38.61
N ALA A 752 -27.60 -6.74 39.61
CA ALA A 752 -27.92 -7.73 40.63
C ALA A 752 -28.64 -8.97 40.06
N ALA A 753 -29.52 -8.78 39.07
CA ALA A 753 -30.25 -9.88 38.43
C ALA A 753 -29.38 -10.76 37.53
N VAL A 754 -28.42 -10.16 36.82
CA VAL A 754 -27.52 -10.86 35.87
C VAL A 754 -26.27 -11.40 36.56
N GLY A 755 -25.77 -10.68 37.56
CA GLY A 755 -24.47 -10.89 38.19
C GLY A 755 -23.42 -9.95 37.61
N GLU A 756 -22.60 -9.39 38.50
CA GLU A 756 -21.60 -8.37 38.18
C GLU A 756 -20.57 -8.82 37.13
N PRO A 757 -19.93 -10.01 37.20
CA PRO A 757 -18.91 -10.40 36.22
C PRO A 757 -19.44 -10.53 34.79
N LEU A 758 -20.69 -10.99 34.64
CA LEU A 758 -21.34 -11.12 33.34
C LEU A 758 -21.75 -9.75 32.79
N MET A 759 -22.28 -8.86 33.64
CA MET A 759 -22.62 -7.50 33.22
C MET A 759 -21.37 -6.73 32.76
N ARG A 760 -20.23 -6.83 33.46
CA ARG A 760 -18.99 -6.15 33.03
C ARG A 760 -18.50 -6.62 31.66
N ARG A 761 -18.56 -7.92 31.39
CA ARG A 761 -18.22 -8.47 30.06
C ARG A 761 -19.19 -7.96 28.99
N PHE A 762 -20.47 -7.95 29.31
CA PHE A 762 -21.51 -7.48 28.40
C PHE A 762 -21.37 -5.98 28.09
N GLU A 763 -21.11 -5.13 29.10
CA GLU A 763 -20.81 -3.70 28.95
C GLU A 763 -19.67 -3.48 27.94
N LYS A 764 -18.53 -4.15 28.16
CA LYS A 764 -17.36 -4.07 27.27
C LYS A 764 -17.69 -4.52 25.83
N GLN A 765 -18.45 -5.60 25.69
CA GLN A 765 -18.86 -6.13 24.39
C GLN A 765 -19.78 -5.17 23.63
N VAL A 766 -20.75 -4.57 24.32
CA VAL A 766 -21.68 -3.59 23.73
C VAL A 766 -20.92 -2.35 23.29
N MET A 767 -20.01 -1.83 24.11
CA MET A 767 -19.18 -0.68 23.74
C MET A 767 -18.38 -0.93 22.46
N LEU A 768 -17.67 -2.06 22.38
CA LEU A 768 -16.91 -2.44 21.18
C LEU A 768 -17.82 -2.62 19.96
N GLN A 769 -18.98 -3.25 20.13
CA GLN A 769 -19.94 -3.45 19.04
C GLN A 769 -20.45 -2.14 18.46
N VAL A 770 -20.96 -1.27 19.31
CA VAL A 770 -21.56 -0.01 18.90
C VAL A 770 -20.50 0.86 18.23
N LEU A 771 -19.30 0.92 18.82
CA LEU A 771 -18.17 1.66 18.26
C LEU A 771 -17.79 1.11 16.87
N ASP A 772 -17.61 -0.20 16.72
CA ASP A 772 -17.23 -0.81 15.43
C ASP A 772 -18.31 -0.61 14.36
N THR A 773 -19.59 -0.82 14.68
CA THR A 773 -20.69 -0.65 13.73
C THR A 773 -20.83 0.80 13.29
N ARG A 774 -20.87 1.75 14.24
CA ARG A 774 -21.02 3.17 13.93
C ARG A 774 -19.81 3.74 13.22
N TRP A 775 -18.61 3.25 13.53
CA TRP A 775 -17.41 3.62 12.80
C TRP A 775 -17.45 3.15 11.34
N LYS A 776 -17.91 1.92 11.06
CA LYS A 776 -18.09 1.41 9.69
C LYS A 776 -19.08 2.27 8.89
N GLU A 777 -20.22 2.63 9.49
CA GLU A 777 -21.21 3.53 8.88
C GLU A 777 -20.59 4.91 8.59
N HIS A 778 -19.85 5.47 9.55
CA HIS A 778 -19.17 6.74 9.39
C HIS A 778 -18.12 6.72 8.26
N LEU A 779 -17.35 5.64 8.13
CA LEU A 779 -16.39 5.49 7.02
C LEU A 779 -17.08 5.51 5.66
N GLN A 780 -18.28 4.94 5.55
CA GLN A 780 -19.09 5.00 4.34
C GLN A 780 -19.58 6.43 4.06
N SER A 781 -20.11 7.12 5.08
CA SER A 781 -20.52 8.52 4.96
C SER A 781 -19.36 9.43 4.57
N MET A 782 -18.17 9.19 5.12
CA MET A 782 -16.95 9.93 4.80
C MET A 782 -16.49 9.72 3.36
N ASP A 783 -16.65 8.52 2.82
CA ASP A 783 -16.34 8.24 1.42
C ASP A 783 -17.34 8.94 0.48
N HIS A 784 -18.63 8.91 0.81
CA HIS A 784 -19.67 9.63 0.07
C HIS A 784 -19.42 11.15 0.09
N LEU A 785 -19.08 11.70 1.26
CA LEU A 785 -18.74 13.11 1.43
C LEU A 785 -17.53 13.49 0.57
N ARG A 786 -16.47 12.66 0.59
CA ARG A 786 -15.26 12.90 -0.21
C ARG A 786 -15.57 12.96 -1.70
N ARG A 787 -16.44 12.09 -2.20
CA ARG A 787 -16.85 12.05 -3.61
C ARG A 787 -17.65 13.30 -4.00
N GLY A 788 -18.62 13.71 -3.17
CA GLY A 788 -19.53 14.81 -3.47
C GLY A 788 -18.96 16.22 -3.26
N ILE A 789 -17.91 16.38 -2.44
CA ILE A 789 -17.46 17.71 -2.01
C ILE A 789 -16.90 18.59 -3.14
N HIS A 790 -16.43 17.98 -4.23
CA HIS A 790 -15.91 18.71 -5.39
C HIS A 790 -16.97 19.58 -6.06
N LEU A 791 -18.25 19.21 -5.97
CA LEU A 791 -19.37 20.00 -6.49
C LEU A 791 -19.54 21.34 -5.76
N ARG A 792 -19.03 21.48 -4.53
CA ARG A 792 -19.01 22.77 -3.81
C ARG A 792 -18.02 23.78 -4.42
N GLY A 793 -17.07 23.30 -5.23
CA GLY A 793 -16.12 24.13 -5.96
C GLY A 793 -16.79 25.09 -6.95
N TYR A 794 -17.93 24.69 -7.54
CA TYR A 794 -18.73 25.53 -8.43
C TYR A 794 -19.27 26.79 -7.73
N ALA A 795 -19.45 26.75 -6.41
CA ALA A 795 -19.90 27.89 -5.61
C ALA A 795 -18.75 28.78 -5.09
N GLN A 796 -17.54 28.68 -5.68
CA GLN A 796 -16.33 29.41 -5.27
C GLN A 796 -15.90 29.17 -3.81
N LYS A 797 -16.36 28.10 -3.19
CA LYS A 797 -15.90 27.66 -1.86
C LYS A 797 -14.74 26.69 -2.01
N ASN A 798 -13.82 26.71 -1.04
CA ASN A 798 -12.71 25.75 -1.04
C ASN A 798 -13.21 24.36 -0.60
N PRO A 799 -13.21 23.33 -1.48
CA PRO A 799 -13.77 22.02 -1.17
C PRO A 799 -13.13 21.36 0.05
N LYS A 800 -11.83 21.60 0.30
CA LYS A 800 -11.11 21.04 1.44
C LYS A 800 -11.61 21.58 2.78
N GLN A 801 -11.89 22.88 2.85
CA GLN A 801 -12.38 23.49 4.08
C GLN A 801 -13.81 23.04 4.39
N GLU A 802 -14.66 22.94 3.36
CA GLU A 802 -16.00 22.40 3.50
C GLU A 802 -15.96 20.92 3.90
N TYR A 803 -15.09 20.11 3.28
CA TYR A 803 -14.86 18.71 3.68
C TYR A 803 -14.50 18.61 5.17
N LYS A 804 -13.55 19.40 5.64
CA LYS A 804 -13.11 19.38 7.04
C LYS A 804 -14.25 19.77 8.01
N ARG A 805 -15.08 20.74 7.64
CA ARG A 805 -16.22 21.18 8.46
C ARG A 805 -17.29 20.08 8.52
N GLU A 806 -17.77 19.62 7.37
CA GLU A 806 -18.82 18.60 7.28
C GLU A 806 -18.34 17.27 7.90
N ALA A 807 -17.08 16.87 7.67
CA ALA A 807 -16.49 15.68 8.30
C ALA A 807 -16.43 15.78 9.84
N PHE A 808 -16.18 16.98 10.38
CA PHE A 808 -16.17 17.20 11.83
C PHE A 808 -17.58 17.13 12.42
N GLU A 809 -18.57 17.73 11.75
CA GLU A 809 -19.98 17.63 12.14
C GLU A 809 -20.48 16.17 12.15
N LEU A 810 -20.16 15.40 11.09
CA LEU A 810 -20.43 13.96 11.05
C LEU A 810 -19.76 13.21 12.19
N PHE A 811 -18.51 13.54 12.51
CA PHE A 811 -17.77 12.89 13.60
C PHE A 811 -18.33 13.22 14.99
N GLN A 812 -18.79 14.45 15.23
CA GLN A 812 -19.50 14.78 16.47
C GLN A 812 -20.81 14.01 16.58
N GLY A 813 -21.57 13.93 15.49
CA GLY A 813 -22.78 13.10 15.42
C GLY A 813 -22.50 11.63 15.69
N LEU A 814 -21.42 11.08 15.13
CA LEU A 814 -20.94 9.72 15.40
C LEU A 814 -20.74 9.49 16.91
N LEU A 815 -19.98 10.36 17.58
CA LEU A 815 -19.69 10.20 19.01
C LEU A 815 -20.95 10.27 19.88
N ALA A 816 -21.88 11.19 19.57
CA ALA A 816 -23.16 11.28 20.25
C ALA A 816 -24.00 10.00 20.04
N ASN A 817 -24.09 9.52 18.79
CA ASN A 817 -24.83 8.32 18.44
C ASN A 817 -24.26 7.06 19.11
N ILE A 818 -22.93 6.95 19.24
CA ILE A 818 -22.28 5.84 19.98
C ILE A 818 -22.76 5.84 21.43
N LYS A 819 -22.71 6.99 22.11
CA LYS A 819 -23.15 7.11 23.51
C LYS A 819 -24.62 6.78 23.69
N ALA A 820 -25.47 7.30 22.80
CA ALA A 820 -26.91 7.04 22.81
C ALA A 820 -27.22 5.56 22.61
N ASP A 821 -26.61 4.90 21.62
CA ASP A 821 -26.83 3.48 21.36
C ASP A 821 -26.36 2.57 22.48
N ILE A 822 -25.18 2.86 23.07
CA ILE A 822 -24.70 2.12 24.25
C ILE A 822 -25.74 2.19 25.36
N THR A 823 -26.20 3.41 25.67
CA THR A 823 -27.20 3.63 26.74
C THR A 823 -28.51 2.92 26.41
N ARG A 824 -29.00 3.01 25.18
CA ARG A 824 -30.24 2.39 24.72
C ARG A 824 -30.20 0.88 24.80
N ILE A 825 -29.14 0.24 24.30
CA ILE A 825 -28.98 -1.22 24.32
C ILE A 825 -28.92 -1.72 25.76
N LEU A 826 -28.08 -1.11 26.61
CA LEU A 826 -27.96 -1.47 28.03
C LEU A 826 -29.27 -1.24 28.80
N SER A 827 -30.07 -0.25 28.39
CA SER A 827 -31.37 0.06 28.98
C SER A 827 -32.49 -0.90 28.56
N HIS A 828 -32.41 -1.49 27.37
CA HIS A 828 -33.47 -2.37 26.86
C HIS A 828 -33.18 -3.86 27.00
N VAL A 829 -31.93 -4.25 27.18
CA VAL A 829 -31.58 -5.67 27.25
C VAL A 829 -32.30 -6.33 28.44
N GLN A 830 -33.00 -7.43 28.17
CA GLN A 830 -33.56 -8.31 29.18
C GLN A 830 -32.73 -9.59 29.19
N VAL A 831 -31.68 -9.65 30.02
CA VAL A 831 -30.86 -10.86 30.12
C VAL A 831 -31.68 -11.93 30.84
N ARG A 832 -32.23 -12.88 30.08
CA ARG A 832 -33.14 -13.90 30.62
C ARG A 832 -32.44 -15.22 30.95
N ARG A 833 -31.19 -15.48 30.54
CA ARG A 833 -30.36 -16.64 30.93
C ARG A 833 -28.89 -16.50 30.49
N GLN A 834 -27.97 -17.18 31.20
CA GLN A 834 -26.52 -17.26 30.91
C GLN A 834 -26.21 -17.82 29.50
N GLU A 835 -26.99 -18.80 29.05
CA GLU A 835 -26.82 -19.48 27.75
C GLU A 835 -27.04 -18.54 26.55
N GLU A 836 -27.95 -17.56 26.65
CA GLU A 836 -28.25 -16.63 25.54
C GLU A 836 -27.08 -15.65 25.27
N VAL A 837 -26.30 -15.29 26.30
CA VAL A 837 -25.12 -14.42 26.14
C VAL A 837 -23.99 -15.16 25.43
N GLU A 838 -23.73 -16.40 25.83
CA GLU A 838 -22.71 -17.27 25.20
C GLU A 838 -23.09 -17.64 23.76
N GLU A 839 -24.38 -17.89 23.46
CA GLU A 839 -24.85 -18.15 22.10
C GLU A 839 -24.74 -16.91 21.19
N LEU A 840 -25.06 -15.72 21.71
CA LEU A 840 -24.85 -14.45 21.00
C LEU A 840 -23.37 -14.19 20.71
N GLU A 841 -22.48 -14.49 21.66
CA GLU A 841 -21.03 -14.43 21.47
C GLU A 841 -20.57 -15.37 20.36
N GLN A 842 -21.03 -16.63 20.38
CA GLN A 842 -20.60 -17.63 19.41
C GLN A 842 -21.11 -17.33 18.00
N GLN A 843 -22.40 -17.03 17.83
CA GLN A 843 -22.97 -16.65 16.53
C GLN A 843 -22.31 -15.41 15.95
N ARG A 844 -21.95 -14.45 16.79
CA ARG A 844 -21.29 -13.22 16.35
C ARG A 844 -19.83 -13.49 15.96
N ARG A 845 -19.11 -14.28 16.74
CA ARG A 845 -17.74 -14.71 16.40
C ARG A 845 -17.73 -15.43 15.06
N GLU A 846 -18.73 -16.28 14.80
CA GLU A 846 -18.90 -16.95 13.51
C GLU A 846 -19.28 -15.99 12.37
N THR A 847 -20.18 -15.02 12.61
CA THR A 847 -20.62 -14.06 11.57
C THR A 847 -19.47 -13.14 11.15
N LEU A 848 -18.77 -12.53 12.11
CA LEU A 848 -17.63 -11.67 11.82
C LEU A 848 -16.40 -12.46 11.37
N ALA A 849 -16.19 -13.69 11.84
CA ALA A 849 -15.15 -14.56 11.27
C ALA A 849 -15.46 -14.91 9.81
N ARG A 850 -16.74 -15.07 9.43
CA ARG A 850 -17.13 -15.22 8.02
C ARG A 850 -16.89 -13.93 7.22
N GLU A 851 -17.17 -12.76 7.78
CA GLU A 851 -16.85 -11.48 7.14
C GLU A 851 -15.33 -11.30 6.94
N GLN A 852 -14.55 -11.58 7.98
CA GLN A 852 -13.08 -11.52 7.93
C GLN A 852 -12.49 -12.58 7.01
N ALA A 853 -12.99 -13.82 7.01
CA ALA A 853 -12.56 -14.87 6.10
C ALA A 853 -12.94 -14.54 4.63
N GLY A 854 -14.12 -13.95 4.41
CA GLY A 854 -14.53 -13.44 3.10
C GLY A 854 -13.66 -12.28 2.61
N ALA A 855 -13.17 -11.43 3.50
CA ALA A 855 -12.21 -10.37 3.18
C ALA A 855 -10.79 -10.91 2.96
N ALA A 856 -10.34 -11.88 3.75
CA ALA A 856 -9.04 -12.53 3.65
C ALA A 856 -8.90 -13.37 2.36
N SER A 857 -9.92 -14.15 2.01
CA SER A 857 -9.93 -14.97 0.79
C SER A 857 -9.79 -14.14 -0.47
N ARG A 858 -10.36 -12.93 -0.53
CA ARG A 858 -10.23 -12.02 -1.68
C ARG A 858 -8.85 -11.37 -1.77
N HIS A 859 -8.19 -11.13 -0.64
CA HIS A 859 -6.82 -10.63 -0.62
C HIS A 859 -5.81 -11.73 -1.00
N ASP A 860 -5.98 -12.94 -0.46
CA ASP A 860 -5.13 -14.09 -0.79
C ASP A 860 -5.38 -14.56 -2.23
N GLU A 861 -6.60 -14.49 -2.76
CA GLU A 861 -6.86 -14.75 -4.19
C GLU A 861 -6.27 -13.66 -5.09
N ALA A 862 -6.37 -12.37 -4.72
CA ALA A 862 -5.73 -11.28 -5.49
C ALA A 862 -4.20 -11.36 -5.49
N ALA A 863 -3.59 -11.85 -4.40
CA ALA A 863 -2.15 -12.10 -4.30
C ALA A 863 -1.73 -13.41 -5.00
N ALA A 864 -2.51 -14.49 -4.90
CA ALA A 864 -2.23 -15.79 -5.50
C ALA A 864 -2.47 -15.81 -7.01
N SER A 865 -3.47 -15.10 -7.51
CA SER A 865 -3.72 -14.94 -8.96
C SER A 865 -2.67 -14.08 -9.67
N ALA A 866 -1.91 -13.27 -8.93
CA ALA A 866 -0.68 -12.64 -9.45
C ALA A 866 0.50 -13.63 -9.55
N ALA A 867 0.44 -14.77 -8.85
CA ALA A 867 1.50 -15.76 -8.77
C ALA A 867 1.28 -17.00 -9.68
N GLU A 868 0.03 -17.34 -10.02
CA GLU A 868 -0.29 -18.47 -10.88
C GLU A 868 -1.30 -18.09 -11.98
N ALA A 869 -0.81 -17.94 -13.22
CA ALA A 869 -1.64 -18.11 -14.41
C ALA A 869 -1.38 -19.51 -15.00
N PRO A 870 -2.41 -20.24 -15.50
CA PRO A 870 -2.25 -21.61 -15.94
C PRO A 870 -1.38 -21.69 -17.21
N ALA A 871 -0.47 -22.67 -17.24
CA ALA A 871 0.22 -23.05 -18.46
C ALA A 871 -0.78 -23.71 -19.43
N ASP A 872 -0.73 -23.25 -20.68
CA ASP A 872 -1.46 -23.79 -21.85
C ASP A 872 -1.54 -25.32 -21.86
N GLN A 873 -2.77 -25.86 -21.75
CA GLN A 873 -3.12 -27.19 -22.26
C GLN A 873 -4.46 -27.12 -22.99
N PRO A 874 -4.59 -27.81 -24.14
CA PRO A 874 -5.74 -27.63 -25.03
C PRO A 874 -7.03 -28.20 -24.42
N ALA A 875 -8.12 -27.47 -24.66
CA ALA A 875 -9.47 -27.75 -24.22
C ALA A 875 -9.97 -29.15 -24.66
N THR A 876 -10.65 -29.84 -23.74
CA THR A 876 -11.58 -30.93 -24.06
C THR A 876 -12.92 -30.67 -23.35
N GLU A 877 -14.00 -30.74 -24.13
CA GLU A 877 -15.37 -30.41 -23.73
C GLU A 877 -16.00 -31.46 -22.79
N GLY A 878 -16.79 -30.98 -21.83
CA GLY A 878 -18.02 -31.65 -21.36
C GLY A 878 -18.14 -32.02 -19.87
N GLY A 879 -19.12 -31.43 -19.19
CA GLY A 879 -19.92 -32.12 -18.16
C GLY A 879 -19.97 -31.56 -16.73
N ASP A 880 -20.99 -30.73 -16.47
CA ASP A 880 -21.74 -30.50 -15.21
C ASP A 880 -20.95 -30.35 -13.87
N GLY A 881 -20.77 -29.09 -13.45
CA GLY A 881 -19.99 -28.66 -12.28
C GLY A 881 -20.62 -29.00 -10.93
N ARG A 882 -20.45 -30.24 -10.48
CA ARG A 882 -20.59 -30.63 -9.07
C ARG A 882 -19.32 -31.35 -8.58
N PRO A 883 -18.64 -30.90 -7.52
CA PRO A 883 -17.47 -31.60 -7.00
C PRO A 883 -17.89 -32.92 -6.32
N VAL A 884 -17.48 -34.05 -6.91
CA VAL A 884 -17.67 -35.39 -6.32
C VAL A 884 -16.58 -35.62 -5.26
N ARG A 885 -17.00 -35.77 -4.01
CA ARG A 885 -16.14 -36.16 -2.87
C ARG A 885 -15.64 -37.60 -3.07
N ARG A 886 -14.33 -37.82 -3.09
CA ARG A 886 -13.70 -39.11 -3.42
C ARG A 886 -13.54 -39.98 -2.16
N GLU A 887 -14.23 -41.12 -2.10
CA GLU A 887 -14.24 -42.03 -0.93
C GLU A 887 -13.10 -43.09 -0.91
N GLY A 888 -11.91 -42.80 -1.46
CA GLY A 888 -10.80 -43.77 -1.39
C GLY A 888 -9.43 -43.30 -1.90
N PRO A 889 -8.35 -44.00 -1.50
CA PRO A 889 -6.97 -43.62 -1.81
C PRO A 889 -6.67 -43.68 -3.31
N LYS A 890 -5.78 -42.78 -3.76
CA LYS A 890 -5.43 -42.57 -5.17
C LYS A 890 -4.55 -43.74 -5.68
N VAL A 891 -5.15 -44.67 -6.43
CA VAL A 891 -4.42 -45.81 -7.04
C VAL A 891 -3.48 -45.32 -8.14
N GLY A 892 -2.22 -45.71 -8.07
CA GLY A 892 -1.17 -45.35 -9.03
C GLY A 892 -1.36 -46.03 -10.40
N ARG A 893 -0.96 -45.36 -11.49
CA ARG A 893 -1.14 -45.85 -12.88
C ARG A 893 -0.61 -47.27 -13.14
N ASN A 894 0.42 -47.70 -12.42
CA ASN A 894 1.04 -49.03 -12.57
C ASN A 894 0.62 -50.05 -11.52
N GLU A 895 -0.26 -49.69 -10.57
CA GLU A 895 -0.76 -50.57 -9.52
C GLU A 895 -1.89 -51.49 -10.05
N PRO A 896 -2.16 -52.63 -9.37
CA PRO A 896 -3.28 -53.49 -9.72
C PRO A 896 -4.60 -52.72 -9.67
N CYS A 897 -5.43 -52.90 -10.69
CA CYS A 897 -6.69 -52.19 -10.79
C CYS A 897 -7.66 -52.66 -9.68
N PRO A 898 -8.30 -51.74 -8.93
CA PRO A 898 -9.15 -52.08 -7.78
C PRO A 898 -10.43 -52.85 -8.13
N CYS A 899 -10.76 -53.00 -9.43
CA CYS A 899 -11.85 -53.86 -9.89
C CYS A 899 -11.57 -55.37 -9.80
N GLY A 900 -10.37 -55.77 -9.35
CA GLY A 900 -10.00 -57.18 -9.20
C GLY A 900 -9.64 -57.89 -10.52
N SER A 901 -9.45 -57.16 -11.62
CA SER A 901 -9.16 -57.74 -12.94
C SER A 901 -7.76 -58.34 -13.10
N GLY A 902 -6.87 -58.17 -12.12
CA GLY A 902 -5.47 -58.60 -12.16
C GLY A 902 -4.57 -57.80 -13.11
N LYS A 903 -5.11 -56.79 -13.83
CA LYS A 903 -4.35 -55.92 -14.74
C LYS A 903 -3.93 -54.61 -14.05
N LYS A 904 -2.87 -53.95 -14.55
CA LYS A 904 -2.46 -52.62 -14.09
C LYS A 904 -3.53 -51.58 -14.41
N TYR A 905 -3.72 -50.58 -13.54
CA TYR A 905 -4.78 -49.56 -13.69
C TYR A 905 -4.79 -48.92 -15.09
N LYS A 906 -3.63 -48.51 -15.62
CA LYS A 906 -3.51 -47.92 -16.97
C LYS A 906 -3.92 -48.80 -18.15
N GLN A 907 -4.07 -50.11 -17.94
CA GLN A 907 -4.51 -51.08 -18.96
C GLN A 907 -5.93 -51.61 -18.67
N CYS A 908 -6.62 -51.01 -17.71
CA CYS A 908 -7.98 -51.35 -17.33
C CYS A 908 -8.81 -50.05 -17.21
N HIS A 909 -9.13 -49.60 -15.99
CA HIS A 909 -9.94 -48.40 -15.78
C HIS A 909 -9.21 -47.07 -16.06
N GLY A 910 -7.88 -47.12 -16.23
CA GLY A 910 -7.06 -45.98 -16.63
C GLY A 910 -6.69 -45.97 -18.11
N THR A 911 -7.36 -46.76 -18.95
CA THR A 911 -7.16 -46.72 -20.41
C THR A 911 -8.00 -45.59 -20.98
N LEU A 912 -7.35 -44.56 -21.52
CA LEU A 912 -8.02 -43.47 -22.24
C LEU A 912 -8.30 -43.97 -23.67
N ASN A 913 -9.56 -43.96 -24.10
CA ASN A 913 -9.94 -44.09 -25.51
C ASN A 913 -9.95 -42.71 -26.15
#